data_AF-A0AA43I2J4-F1
#
_entry.id   AF-A0AA43I2J4-F1
#
_cell.length_a   1.000
_cell.length_b   1.000
_cell.length_c   1.000
_cell.angle_alpha   90.00
_cell.angle_beta   90.00
_cell.angle_gamma   90.00
#
_symmetry.space_group_name_H-M   'P 1'
#
loop_
_entity.id
_entity.type
_entity.pdbx_description
1 polymer ?
#
loop_
_entity_poly.entity_id
_entity_poly.type
_entity_poly.pdbx_seq_one_letter_code
_entity_poly.pdbx_strand_id
1 'polypeptide(L)'
;MEIPFKRVVWNEHEAALLVDTFEKVRNGVASRDKAIIYLSKRLRNRMVLDGIAINEKYRNVAGMDLQLLTLERSVDSNGDLVEDNKLSQTFRIIYLLSKNSRDVYNAILSEANLLYPNVCSESESTNAEHPYEWLAAELTGSFVSEAKDAKYKAHSSFDWNKCEAALLVDGYYQISKRIIVREDVVSMFIERCSNCSPVANRCVLPSIEDVTNAYCDIELLTERKRSVINDELQKAFNVYHNDNARFNEVLNKAKQLYPLERSSCFRTSAVSATSSEQTNFVPKRYDEQTIKEIEKGFVGKSAIAETVTENSLSKFTPDTLSKNSSNYVLVQQPTIEKEPLIPTTAVCKTTCKNIDEELLEILAKNFSKGYRLNSSIARKRFAKDYAKEYGKDIEISDEQMDLKISGFGIVYNGMVYVPSSMIDEATKQSLFNYIENQFANGIACIYYNVLFEHFRQQFLEQTMIDGEMLRYYLEYYNVENTYHFNEPYFSKETSANIDINEEVVDFVKEQGGCVTEEEIAVAFAHLPREKVIEAFSGNYKTLVRSSLRTRFHIDNFQLEDIDKIAIVDFLSKEIASMQYVAFSELFDKMRIVAPRIIENNIQFTQTGIRTALSSLLADKFHFIGGFISNHDNPVSAQDVFISMGRGRESFNIEDVEVMANDFNVPINFEALAENNVRISETIFVSKDHIAFDTELVDTAIATFCIDEFVGITEVNTFAAFPECGYRWTPYLLESYIYSYSRMFTLKHKAFNKTSVTGAIVRNTSHFKDYLDIMAAALANAGITLNKQSSLEFLAQNGYIERRRLNTIDDVIRRAETLKNN
;
A
#
# COMPACT_ATOMS: atom_id res chain seq x y z
N MET A 1 -11.04 11.95 -2.27
CA MET A 1 -11.48 11.39 -0.97
C MET A 1 -10.25 10.73 -0.35
N GLU A 2 -9.62 11.37 0.64
CA GLU A 2 -8.40 10.85 1.29
C GLU A 2 -8.73 9.54 2.03
N ILE A 3 -8.04 8.46 1.69
CA ILE A 3 -8.11 7.21 2.45
C ILE A 3 -7.51 7.48 3.84
N PRO A 4 -8.17 7.10 4.94
CA PRO A 4 -7.60 7.28 6.27
C PRO A 4 -6.38 6.37 6.38
N PHE A 5 -5.19 6.97 6.42
CA PHE A 5 -3.97 6.24 6.76
C PHE A 5 -4.19 5.54 8.11
N LYS A 6 -4.06 4.21 8.12
CA LYS A 6 -4.01 3.39 9.35
C LYS A 6 -3.01 4.05 10.29
N ARG A 7 -3.47 4.51 11.46
CA ARG A 7 -2.63 5.24 12.42
C ARG A 7 -1.49 4.33 12.85
N VAL A 8 -0.27 4.63 12.42
CA VAL A 8 0.91 3.81 12.80
C VAL A 8 1.12 3.97 14.31
N VAL A 9 0.86 2.87 15.03
CA VAL A 9 0.99 2.77 16.49
C VAL A 9 2.46 2.99 16.87
N TRP A 10 2.70 3.63 18.01
CA TRP A 10 4.05 3.81 18.54
C TRP A 10 4.57 2.48 19.10
N ASN A 11 5.75 2.06 18.66
CA ASN A 11 6.45 0.95 19.29
C ASN A 11 7.27 1.45 20.50
N GLU A 12 7.77 0.50 21.29
CA GLU A 12 8.52 0.76 22.52
C GLU A 12 9.82 1.54 22.27
N HIS A 13 10.50 1.31 21.15
CA HIS A 13 11.74 2.00 20.76
C HIS A 13 11.49 3.46 20.34
N GLU A 14 10.47 3.73 19.51
CA GLU A 14 10.05 5.08 19.16
C GLU A 14 9.61 5.86 20.41
N ALA A 15 8.89 5.19 21.32
CA ALA A 15 8.48 5.77 22.58
C ALA A 15 9.67 6.08 23.50
N ALA A 16 10.68 5.21 23.55
CA ALA A 16 11.91 5.45 24.30
C ALA A 16 12.68 6.66 23.77
N LEU A 17 12.77 6.84 22.45
CA LEU A 17 13.41 8.01 21.84
C LEU A 17 12.65 9.31 22.11
N LEU A 18 11.32 9.28 22.16
CA LEU A 18 10.52 10.45 22.54
C LEU A 18 10.70 10.78 24.03
N VAL A 19 10.71 9.77 24.91
CA VAL A 19 10.96 9.96 26.36
C VAL A 19 12.38 10.49 26.62
N ASP A 20 13.40 9.99 25.91
CA ASP A 20 14.77 10.52 25.96
C ASP A 20 14.81 11.98 25.48
N THR A 21 14.11 12.29 24.40
CA THR A 21 13.98 13.67 23.89
C THR A 21 13.31 14.58 24.91
N PHE A 22 12.25 14.12 25.56
CA PHE A 22 11.56 14.82 26.64
C PHE A 22 12.49 15.08 27.83
N GLU A 23 13.22 14.08 28.30
CA GLU A 23 14.17 14.23 29.42
C GLU A 23 15.27 15.25 29.08
N LYS A 24 15.81 15.22 27.85
CA LYS A 24 16.81 16.19 27.37
C LYS A 24 16.27 17.62 27.28
N VAL A 25 15.04 17.81 26.80
CA VAL A 25 14.39 19.13 26.72
C VAL A 25 14.08 19.66 28.13
N ARG A 26 13.51 18.82 29.00
CA ARG A 26 13.18 19.19 30.39
C ARG A 26 14.42 19.57 31.21
N ASN A 27 15.52 18.86 31.01
CA ASN A 27 16.79 19.13 31.69
C ASN A 27 17.60 20.27 31.03
N GLY A 28 17.07 20.92 29.99
CA GLY A 28 17.72 22.04 29.30
C GLY A 28 18.93 21.64 28.43
N VAL A 29 19.12 20.34 28.17
CA VAL A 29 20.23 19.80 27.37
C VAL A 29 20.01 20.03 25.87
N ALA A 30 18.75 20.08 25.42
CA ALA A 30 18.39 20.31 24.03
C ALA A 30 17.28 21.36 23.89
N SER A 31 17.39 22.20 22.85
CA SER A 31 16.31 23.12 22.47
C SER A 31 15.12 22.32 21.94
N ARG A 32 13.92 22.59 22.48
CA ARG A 32 12.66 21.91 22.11
C ARG A 32 12.48 21.82 20.59
N ASP A 33 12.52 22.95 19.91
CA ASP A 33 12.23 23.04 18.47
C ASP A 33 13.24 22.22 17.65
N LYS A 34 14.53 22.29 18.00
CA LYS A 34 15.58 21.50 17.35
C LYS A 34 15.43 20.01 17.63
N ALA A 35 15.10 19.63 18.86
CA ALA A 35 14.98 18.25 19.29
C ALA A 35 13.81 17.53 18.61
N ILE A 36 12.66 18.22 18.45
CA ILE A 36 11.49 17.71 17.73
C ILE A 36 11.79 17.49 16.24
N ILE A 37 12.43 18.47 15.59
CA ILE A 37 12.81 18.35 14.18
C ILE A 37 13.77 17.18 13.98
N TYR A 38 14.75 17.06 14.88
CA TYR A 38 15.75 15.99 14.84
C TYR A 38 15.12 14.60 15.02
N LEU A 39 14.28 14.44 16.04
CA LEU A 39 13.56 13.18 16.29
C LEU A 39 12.63 12.82 15.13
N SER A 40 11.91 13.79 14.57
CA SER A 40 11.05 13.58 13.40
C SER A 40 11.84 13.05 12.20
N LYS A 41 12.98 13.67 11.88
CA LYS A 41 13.87 13.22 10.80
C LYS A 41 14.40 11.80 11.08
N ARG A 42 14.84 11.54 12.31
CA ARG A 42 15.36 10.25 12.76
C ARG A 42 14.37 9.10 12.58
N LEU A 43 13.13 9.29 13.04
CA LEU A 43 12.08 8.27 12.90
C LEU A 43 11.65 8.06 11.45
N ARG A 44 11.52 9.15 10.68
CA ARG A 44 11.13 9.09 9.27
C ARG A 44 12.19 8.43 8.40
N ASN A 45 13.47 8.74 8.61
CA ASN A 45 14.57 8.15 7.86
C ASN A 45 14.68 6.64 8.07
N ARG A 46 14.43 6.14 9.29
CA ARG A 46 14.42 4.70 9.54
C ARG A 46 13.36 3.98 8.71
N MET A 47 12.14 4.53 8.62
CA MET A 47 11.10 3.92 7.79
C MET A 47 11.48 3.90 6.31
N VAL A 48 12.15 4.95 5.83
CA VAL A 48 12.67 4.99 4.45
C VAL A 48 13.76 3.94 4.23
N LEU A 49 14.67 3.77 5.21
CA LEU A 49 15.71 2.72 5.19
C LEU A 49 15.12 1.30 5.20
N ASP A 50 13.97 1.11 5.84
CA ASP A 50 13.23 -0.16 5.84
C ASP A 50 12.40 -0.38 4.56
N GLY A 51 12.48 0.53 3.58
CA GLY A 51 11.72 0.45 2.33
C GLY A 51 10.22 0.72 2.51
N ILE A 52 9.82 1.31 3.65
CA ILE A 52 8.42 1.59 3.98
C ILE A 52 8.07 2.99 3.47
N ALA A 53 7.11 3.07 2.55
CA ALA A 53 6.60 4.35 2.04
C ALA A 53 5.84 5.12 3.15
N ILE A 54 6.35 6.30 3.51
CA ILE A 54 5.76 7.18 4.53
C ILE A 54 5.11 8.42 3.90
N ASN A 55 3.96 8.85 4.42
CA ASN A 55 3.29 10.09 3.99
C ASN A 55 3.73 11.32 4.81
N GLU A 56 3.20 12.50 4.48
CA GLU A 56 3.48 13.76 5.18
C GLU A 56 2.96 13.81 6.63
N LYS A 57 2.05 12.90 7.01
CA LYS A 57 1.42 12.84 8.35
C LYS A 57 2.18 11.91 9.33
N TYR A 58 3.00 10.98 8.85
CA TYR A 58 3.74 10.03 9.71
C TYR A 58 4.87 10.71 10.49
N ARG A 59 4.80 10.69 11.83
CA ARG A 59 5.84 11.22 12.75
C ARG A 59 6.41 12.58 12.32
N ASN A 60 5.57 13.45 11.75
CA ASN A 60 5.97 14.78 11.31
C ASN A 60 6.17 15.72 12.52
N VAL A 61 6.81 16.88 12.29
CA VAL A 61 7.18 17.83 13.36
C VAL A 61 5.97 18.23 14.22
N ALA A 62 4.82 18.53 13.60
CA ALA A 62 3.60 18.90 14.33
C ALA A 62 3.06 17.75 15.20
N GLY A 63 3.13 16.51 14.70
CA GLY A 63 2.76 15.32 15.46
C GLY A 63 3.71 15.04 16.62
N MET A 64 5.02 15.25 16.42
CA MET A 64 6.04 15.09 17.46
C MET A 64 5.88 16.14 18.57
N ASP A 65 5.60 17.39 18.20
CA ASP A 65 5.35 18.46 19.15
C ASP A 65 4.12 18.15 20.03
N LEU A 66 3.02 17.65 19.44
CA LEU A 66 1.83 17.27 20.18
C LEU A 66 2.10 16.12 21.18
N GLN A 67 2.89 15.12 20.80
CA GLN A 67 3.23 14.03 21.72
C GLN A 67 4.17 14.49 22.84
N LEU A 68 5.17 15.32 22.52
CA LEU A 68 6.08 15.89 23.52
C LEU A 68 5.33 16.79 24.51
N LEU A 69 4.41 17.63 24.02
CA LEU A 69 3.52 18.45 24.85
C LEU A 69 2.61 17.59 25.75
N THR A 70 2.18 16.42 25.28
CA THR A 70 1.37 15.49 26.08
C THR A 70 2.20 14.91 27.23
N LEU A 71 3.46 14.55 27.00
CA LEU A 71 4.40 14.13 28.07
C LEU A 71 4.62 15.26 29.08
N GLU A 72 4.86 16.49 28.63
CA GLU A 72 5.05 17.64 29.53
C GLU A 72 3.85 17.95 30.42
N ARG A 73 2.63 17.85 29.88
CA ARG A 73 1.41 18.09 30.67
C ARG A 73 1.07 16.94 31.61
N SER A 74 1.67 15.77 31.37
CA SER A 74 1.39 14.54 32.11
C SER A 74 2.36 14.30 33.26
N VAL A 75 3.42 15.11 33.34
CA VAL A 75 4.46 14.99 34.36
C VAL A 75 4.58 16.31 35.12
N ASP A 76 4.55 16.25 36.45
CA ASP A 76 4.67 17.43 37.30
C ASP A 76 6.13 17.95 37.40
N SER A 77 6.34 18.98 38.23
CA SER A 77 7.66 19.58 38.48
C SER A 77 8.66 18.64 39.15
N ASN A 78 8.18 17.65 39.91
CA ASN A 78 9.00 16.65 40.60
C ASN A 78 9.38 15.47 39.69
N GLY A 79 8.69 15.31 38.56
CA GLY A 79 8.94 14.24 37.61
C GLY A 79 8.04 13.03 37.84
N ASP A 80 6.93 13.22 38.55
CA ASP A 80 5.91 12.21 38.81
C ASP A 80 4.75 12.37 37.83
N LEU A 81 4.10 11.24 37.48
CA LEU A 81 2.94 11.25 36.60
C LEU A 81 1.70 11.79 37.35
N VAL A 82 1.00 12.73 36.72
CA VAL A 82 -0.27 13.27 37.25
C VAL A 82 -1.37 12.20 37.15
N GLU A 83 -2.24 12.10 38.17
CA GLU A 83 -3.27 11.04 38.29
C GLU A 83 -4.20 10.93 37.06
N ASP A 84 -4.53 12.05 36.41
CA ASP A 84 -5.39 12.12 35.21
C ASP A 84 -4.61 12.38 33.90
N ASN A 85 -3.42 11.80 33.75
CA ASN A 85 -2.61 11.99 32.54
C ASN A 85 -3.24 11.36 31.28
N LYS A 86 -3.03 12.00 30.13
CA LYS A 86 -3.56 11.56 28.81
C LYS A 86 -2.54 10.78 27.98
N LEU A 87 -1.54 10.16 28.61
CA LEU A 87 -0.54 9.37 27.89
C LEU A 87 -1.14 8.06 27.39
N SER A 88 -0.69 7.61 26.22
CA SER A 88 -0.96 6.24 25.79
C SER A 88 -0.25 5.24 26.70
N GLN A 89 -0.73 3.98 26.72
CA GLN A 89 -0.12 2.94 27.54
C GLN A 89 1.37 2.75 27.24
N THR A 90 1.77 2.77 25.96
CA THR A 90 3.18 2.65 25.56
C THR A 90 4.06 3.75 26.16
N PHE A 91 3.64 5.01 26.06
CA PHE A 91 4.42 6.12 26.64
C PHE A 91 4.44 6.07 28.16
N ARG A 92 3.33 5.67 28.79
CA ARG A 92 3.25 5.53 30.25
C ARG A 92 4.20 4.44 30.75
N ILE A 93 4.23 3.27 30.10
CA ILE A 93 5.12 2.16 30.47
C ILE A 93 6.58 2.58 30.33
N ILE A 94 6.96 3.12 29.17
CA ILE A 94 8.36 3.51 28.90
C ILE A 94 8.81 4.65 29.82
N TYR A 95 7.94 5.61 30.13
CA TYR A 95 8.25 6.67 31.09
C TYR A 95 8.42 6.12 32.52
N LEU A 96 7.55 5.22 32.97
CA LEU A 96 7.69 4.56 34.27
C LEU A 96 8.96 3.71 34.34
N LEU A 97 9.37 3.07 33.24
CA LEU A 97 10.65 2.37 33.15
C LEU A 97 11.83 3.34 33.27
N SER A 98 11.81 4.51 32.61
CA SER A 98 12.89 5.50 32.73
C SER A 98 13.07 6.02 34.17
N LYS A 99 11.99 6.01 34.97
CA LYS A 99 11.99 6.41 36.37
C LYS A 99 12.34 5.30 37.35
N ASN A 100 11.64 4.16 37.25
CA ASN A 100 11.66 3.12 38.27
C ASN A 100 12.66 2.00 37.96
N SER A 101 13.10 1.85 36.71
CA SER A 101 13.95 0.74 36.26
C SER A 101 14.88 1.20 35.14
N ARG A 102 15.79 2.12 35.49
CA ARG A 102 16.67 2.82 34.55
C ARG A 102 17.54 1.86 33.71
N ASP A 103 17.96 0.72 34.25
CA ASP A 103 18.76 -0.26 33.52
C ASP A 103 17.98 -0.90 32.36
N VAL A 104 16.71 -1.27 32.60
CA VAL A 104 15.81 -1.82 31.59
C VAL A 104 15.49 -0.75 30.53
N TYR A 105 15.22 0.48 30.97
CA TYR A 105 15.02 1.59 30.05
C TYR A 105 16.25 1.87 29.19
N ASN A 106 17.45 1.86 29.77
CA ASN A 106 18.69 2.10 29.04
C ASN A 106 18.99 0.99 28.02
N ALA A 107 18.62 -0.27 28.30
CA ALA A 107 18.70 -1.35 27.33
C ALA A 107 17.79 -1.10 26.13
N ILE A 108 16.52 -0.75 26.37
CA ILE A 108 15.54 -0.41 25.32
C ILE A 108 15.99 0.84 24.55
N LEU A 109 16.49 1.86 25.24
CA LEU A 109 16.98 3.08 24.61
C LEU A 109 18.24 2.83 23.78
N SER A 110 19.14 1.95 24.24
CA SER A 110 20.32 1.54 23.49
C SER A 110 19.92 0.82 22.20
N GLU A 111 19.00 -0.13 22.28
CA GLU A 111 18.44 -0.82 21.12
C GLU A 111 17.72 0.16 20.18
N ALA A 112 16.93 1.09 20.73
CA ALA A 112 16.25 2.12 19.95
C ALA A 112 17.24 3.04 19.24
N ASN A 113 18.38 3.36 19.86
CA ASN A 113 19.40 4.18 19.23
C ASN A 113 20.10 3.47 18.06
N LEU A 114 20.22 2.14 18.11
CA LEU A 114 20.73 1.31 17.02
C LEU A 114 19.71 1.17 15.88
N LEU A 115 18.45 0.88 16.23
CA LEU A 115 17.37 0.71 15.27
C LEU A 115 17.04 2.01 14.52
N TYR A 116 17.10 3.15 15.20
CA TYR A 116 16.84 4.46 14.61
C TYR A 116 18.13 5.30 14.70
N PRO A 117 19.05 5.24 13.73
CA PRO A 117 20.30 5.98 13.81
C PRO A 117 20.08 7.49 13.68
N ASN A 118 20.94 8.26 14.35
CA ASN A 118 20.98 9.72 14.30
C ASN A 118 21.21 10.23 12.87
N VAL A 119 20.46 11.26 12.46
CA VAL A 119 20.63 11.90 11.14
C VAL A 119 21.69 12.99 11.27
N CYS A 120 22.76 12.95 10.49
CA CYS A 120 23.78 14.00 10.52
C CYS A 120 23.15 15.36 10.20
N SER A 121 23.29 16.33 11.12
CA SER A 121 22.96 17.72 10.87
C SER A 121 24.10 18.41 10.14
N GLU A 122 23.80 19.06 9.02
CA GLU A 122 24.64 20.06 8.37
C GLU A 122 24.93 21.23 9.34
N SER A 123 25.94 21.09 10.19
CA SER A 123 26.75 22.16 10.79
C SER A 123 27.55 21.58 11.96
N GLU A 124 28.71 21.03 11.67
CA GLU A 124 29.95 21.14 12.47
C GLU A 124 31.02 20.26 11.79
N SER A 125 31.69 20.86 10.82
CA SER A 125 32.85 20.30 10.14
C SER A 125 34.08 20.41 11.04
N THR A 126 34.71 19.29 11.37
CA THR A 126 36.18 19.18 11.28
C THR A 126 36.60 17.73 11.03
N ASN A 127 37.10 17.50 9.82
CA ASN A 127 38.09 16.47 9.45
C ASN A 127 37.75 14.99 9.72
N ALA A 128 36.94 14.40 8.83
CA ALA A 128 37.15 13.05 8.29
C ALA A 128 36.25 12.88 7.07
N GLU A 129 36.84 12.65 5.90
CA GLU A 129 36.11 12.35 4.66
C GLU A 129 35.33 11.04 4.83
N HIS A 130 33.99 11.10 4.84
CA HIS A 130 33.14 9.90 4.79
C HIS A 130 32.50 9.78 3.39
N PRO A 131 32.44 8.57 2.78
CA PRO A 131 32.47 8.43 1.33
C PRO A 131 31.09 8.09 0.70
N TYR A 132 30.07 8.92 0.91
CA TYR A 132 28.76 8.72 0.26
C TYR A 132 28.08 10.01 -0.23
N GLU A 133 28.86 10.94 -0.77
CA GLU A 133 28.34 12.17 -1.43
C GLU A 133 28.60 12.25 -2.94
N TRP A 134 28.86 11.13 -3.62
CA TRP A 134 28.89 11.08 -5.10
C TRP A 134 27.59 10.50 -5.71
N LEU A 135 26.79 9.67 -5.02
CA LEU A 135 25.71 8.96 -5.73
C LEU A 135 24.44 9.78 -6.06
N ALA A 136 24.27 11.00 -5.55
CA ALA A 136 23.05 11.78 -5.75
C ALA A 136 23.10 12.82 -6.89
N ALA A 137 24.27 13.04 -7.51
CA ALA A 137 24.45 14.13 -8.48
C ALA A 137 24.46 13.71 -9.96
N GLU A 138 24.19 12.44 -10.30
CA GLU A 138 24.31 11.94 -11.68
C GLU A 138 23.08 11.16 -12.17
N LEU A 139 21.88 11.57 -11.75
CA LEU A 139 20.60 11.08 -12.31
C LEU A 139 19.74 12.20 -12.92
N THR A 140 20.38 13.27 -13.36
CA THR A 140 19.76 14.23 -14.28
C THR A 140 20.73 14.54 -15.41
N GLY A 141 20.72 13.71 -16.45
CA GLY A 141 21.29 14.07 -17.76
C GLY A 141 21.95 12.94 -18.54
N SER A 142 21.28 12.57 -19.65
CA SER A 142 21.85 12.03 -20.89
C SER A 142 22.38 10.58 -20.94
N PHE A 143 21.95 9.91 -22.01
CA PHE A 143 22.47 8.67 -22.58
C PHE A 143 24.01 8.58 -22.66
N VAL A 144 24.50 7.32 -22.59
CA VAL A 144 25.58 6.66 -23.39
C VAL A 144 26.72 5.97 -22.60
N SER A 145 26.80 4.64 -22.81
CA SER A 145 27.97 3.73 -22.91
C SER A 145 28.62 3.06 -21.70
N GLU A 146 28.87 1.76 -21.92
CA GLU A 146 29.75 0.85 -21.17
C GLU A 146 31.12 1.48 -20.84
N ALA A 147 31.49 1.50 -19.55
CA ALA A 147 32.86 1.80 -19.12
C ALA A 147 33.47 0.58 -18.40
N LYS A 148 34.37 -0.09 -19.12
CA LYS A 148 35.32 -1.10 -18.64
C LYS A 148 36.30 -0.53 -17.59
N ASP A 149 36.72 -1.42 -16.68
CA ASP A 149 38.03 -1.42 -16.00
C ASP A 149 38.45 -0.22 -15.13
N ALA A 150 37.57 0.29 -14.26
CA ALA A 150 38.02 1.14 -13.15
C ALA A 150 38.44 0.29 -11.94
N LYS A 151 39.75 0.20 -11.66
CA LYS A 151 40.29 -0.43 -10.44
C LYS A 151 39.85 0.37 -9.21
N TYR A 152 39.23 -0.31 -8.26
CA TYR A 152 38.75 0.31 -7.04
C TYR A 152 39.81 0.20 -5.93
N LYS A 153 40.08 1.33 -5.25
CA LYS A 153 41.03 1.39 -4.13
C LYS A 153 40.29 1.00 -2.85
N ALA A 154 40.75 -0.09 -2.21
CA ALA A 154 40.15 -0.63 -0.99
C ALA A 154 39.99 0.45 0.09
N HIS A 155 38.86 0.45 0.80
CA HIS A 155 38.65 1.30 1.97
C HIS A 155 39.49 0.82 3.16
N SER A 156 39.77 -0.49 3.25
CA SER A 156 40.69 -1.03 4.25
C SER A 156 42.14 -0.98 3.75
N SER A 157 42.97 -0.10 4.34
CA SER A 157 44.43 -0.11 4.12
C SER A 157 45.16 -1.20 4.89
N PHE A 158 44.44 -2.03 5.65
CA PHE A 158 45.00 -3.11 6.44
C PHE A 158 45.37 -4.33 5.57
N ASP A 159 46.58 -4.85 5.78
CA ASP A 159 47.10 -6.00 5.03
C ASP A 159 46.53 -7.32 5.59
N TRP A 160 45.52 -7.86 4.89
CA TRP A 160 44.90 -9.14 5.21
C TRP A 160 45.75 -10.31 4.73
N ASN A 161 45.95 -11.32 5.57
CA ASN A 161 46.49 -12.58 5.10
C ASN A 161 45.38 -13.50 4.56
N LYS A 162 45.79 -14.57 3.88
CA LYS A 162 44.89 -15.54 3.23
C LYS A 162 43.83 -16.15 4.17
N CYS A 163 44.19 -16.42 5.43
CA CYS A 163 43.29 -17.03 6.41
C CYS A 163 42.25 -16.02 6.94
N GLU A 164 42.68 -14.79 7.16
CA GLU A 164 41.83 -13.70 7.63
C GLU A 164 40.85 -13.26 6.56
N ALA A 165 41.32 -13.12 5.32
CA ALA A 165 40.46 -12.84 4.16
C ALA A 165 39.37 -13.92 4.00
N ALA A 166 39.71 -15.20 4.19
CA ALA A 166 38.73 -16.29 4.14
C ALA A 166 37.69 -16.20 5.27
N LEU A 167 38.09 -15.82 6.49
CA LEU A 167 37.17 -15.61 7.62
C LEU A 167 36.22 -14.43 7.39
N LEU A 168 36.71 -13.33 6.82
CA LEU A 168 35.88 -12.16 6.47
C LEU A 168 34.84 -12.50 5.38
N VAL A 169 35.26 -13.24 4.35
CA VAL A 169 34.35 -13.68 3.28
C VAL A 169 33.31 -14.68 3.82
N ASP A 170 33.71 -15.66 4.65
CA ASP A 170 32.78 -16.60 5.29
C ASP A 170 31.75 -15.86 6.16
N GLY A 171 32.23 -14.90 6.95
CA GLY A 171 31.39 -14.05 7.78
C GLY A 171 30.37 -13.23 6.98
N TYR A 172 30.81 -12.59 5.88
CA TYR A 172 29.94 -11.84 4.98
C TYR A 172 28.80 -12.71 4.41
N TYR A 173 29.12 -13.91 3.92
CA TYR A 173 28.11 -14.80 3.36
C TYR A 173 27.19 -15.43 4.41
N GLN A 174 27.62 -15.51 5.67
CA GLN A 174 26.73 -15.88 6.76
C GLN A 174 25.77 -14.72 7.13
N ILE A 175 26.22 -13.47 7.04
CA ILE A 175 25.33 -12.30 7.16
C ILE A 175 24.29 -12.27 6.03
N SER A 176 24.71 -12.47 4.79
CA SER A 176 23.78 -12.45 3.64
C SER A 176 22.72 -13.56 3.72
N LYS A 177 23.07 -14.70 4.33
CA LYS A 177 22.14 -15.80 4.66
C LYS A 177 21.36 -15.58 5.95
N ARG A 178 21.52 -14.43 6.61
CA ARG A 178 20.90 -14.05 7.91
C ARG A 178 21.22 -15.03 9.05
N ILE A 179 22.39 -15.66 9.01
CA ILE A 179 22.86 -16.60 10.03
C ILE A 179 23.50 -15.85 11.21
N ILE A 180 24.15 -14.71 10.94
CA ILE A 180 24.82 -13.83 11.93
C ILE A 180 24.62 -12.37 11.55
N VAL A 181 24.63 -11.44 12.51
CA VAL A 181 24.49 -9.98 12.25
C VAL A 181 25.86 -9.35 11.99
N ARG A 182 25.96 -8.31 11.17
CA ARG A 182 27.24 -7.65 10.81
C ARG A 182 28.09 -7.28 12.03
N GLU A 183 27.46 -6.69 13.05
CA GLU A 183 28.12 -6.34 14.32
C GLU A 183 28.75 -7.59 14.97
N ASP A 184 28.01 -8.70 15.04
CA ASP A 184 28.48 -9.96 15.60
C ASP A 184 29.68 -10.52 14.85
N VAL A 185 29.75 -10.31 13.53
CA VAL A 185 30.87 -10.81 12.73
C VAL A 185 32.12 -9.97 12.93
N VAL A 186 31.96 -8.66 13.04
CA VAL A 186 33.05 -7.74 13.39
C VAL A 186 33.56 -8.09 14.79
N SER A 187 32.67 -8.21 15.78
CA SER A 187 33.00 -8.60 17.14
C SER A 187 33.65 -9.98 17.23
N MET A 188 33.07 -10.99 16.57
CA MET A 188 33.62 -12.34 16.50
C MET A 188 35.01 -12.34 15.87
N PHE A 189 35.23 -11.57 14.80
CA PHE A 189 36.51 -11.51 14.13
C PHE A 189 37.57 -10.83 14.99
N ILE A 190 37.23 -9.71 15.64
CA ILE A 190 38.11 -9.01 16.58
C ILE A 190 38.45 -9.91 17.77
N GLU A 191 37.48 -10.64 18.32
CA GLU A 191 37.70 -11.61 19.40
C GLU A 191 38.61 -12.77 18.97
N ARG A 192 38.38 -13.34 17.77
CA ARG A 192 39.24 -14.38 17.18
C ARG A 192 40.68 -13.92 16.99
N CYS A 193 40.90 -12.68 16.54
CA CYS A 193 42.25 -12.11 16.41
C CYS A 193 42.88 -11.81 17.78
N SER A 194 42.09 -11.39 18.76
CA SER A 194 42.55 -11.10 20.12
C SER A 194 43.00 -12.36 20.88
N ASN A 195 42.39 -13.52 20.57
CA ASN A 195 42.68 -14.81 21.18
C ASN A 195 43.82 -15.61 20.48
N CYS A 196 44.54 -14.99 19.53
CA CYS A 196 45.61 -15.68 18.80
C CYS A 196 46.88 -15.92 19.64
N SER A 197 47.38 -17.15 19.60
CA SER A 197 48.67 -17.56 20.19
C SER A 197 49.87 -16.91 19.47
N PRO A 198 51.01 -16.66 20.14
CA PRO A 198 52.21 -16.03 19.56
C PRO A 198 52.84 -16.76 18.35
N VAL A 199 52.28 -17.90 17.93
CA VAL A 199 52.66 -18.64 16.71
C VAL A 199 52.15 -17.97 15.43
N ALA A 200 51.10 -17.14 15.52
CA ALA A 200 50.65 -16.32 14.40
C ALA A 200 51.60 -15.13 14.25
N ASN A 201 52.44 -15.14 13.20
CA ASN A 201 53.44 -14.11 12.83
C ASN A 201 52.83 -12.72 12.51
N ARG A 202 52.00 -12.17 13.41
CA ARG A 202 51.31 -10.90 13.21
C ARG A 202 51.64 -9.92 14.33
N CYS A 203 52.29 -8.82 13.96
CA CYS A 203 52.69 -7.79 14.92
C CYS A 203 51.58 -6.76 15.24
N VAL A 204 50.45 -6.78 14.52
CA VAL A 204 49.41 -5.75 14.59
C VAL A 204 48.01 -6.38 14.48
N LEU A 205 47.10 -6.01 15.39
CA LEU A 205 45.68 -6.39 15.36
C LEU A 205 44.88 -5.42 14.48
N PRO A 206 43.89 -5.90 13.70
CA PRO A 206 42.98 -5.04 12.96
C PRO A 206 42.12 -4.21 13.90
N SER A 207 41.84 -2.96 13.54
CA SER A 207 40.81 -2.16 14.22
C SER A 207 39.41 -2.57 13.77
N ILE A 208 38.39 -2.13 14.53
CA ILE A 208 36.97 -2.29 14.16
C ILE A 208 36.69 -1.64 12.80
N GLU A 209 37.30 -0.48 12.55
CA GLU A 209 37.17 0.24 11.28
C GLU A 209 37.79 -0.53 10.11
N ASP A 210 38.97 -1.16 10.30
CA ASP A 210 39.61 -1.99 9.28
C ASP A 210 38.72 -3.17 8.86
N VAL A 211 38.17 -3.89 9.85
CA VAL A 211 37.25 -5.01 9.59
C VAL A 211 36.00 -4.49 8.87
N THR A 212 35.41 -3.41 9.35
CA THR A 212 34.19 -2.82 8.78
C THR A 212 34.38 -2.38 7.33
N ASN A 213 35.53 -1.77 7.03
CA ASN A 213 35.91 -1.35 5.68
C ASN A 213 36.13 -2.56 4.76
N ALA A 214 36.75 -3.63 5.26
CA ALA A 214 36.91 -4.86 4.47
C ALA A 214 35.56 -5.53 4.14
N TYR A 215 34.55 -5.44 5.01
CA TYR A 215 33.18 -5.87 4.69
C TYR A 215 32.55 -5.03 3.58
N CYS A 216 32.70 -3.71 3.62
CA CYS A 216 32.26 -2.83 2.54
C CYS A 216 32.97 -3.15 1.22
N ASP A 217 34.27 -3.47 1.27
CA ASP A 217 35.03 -3.89 0.10
C ASP A 217 34.45 -5.19 -0.51
N ILE A 218 34.06 -6.18 0.31
CA ILE A 218 33.41 -7.44 -0.15
C ILE A 218 32.02 -7.18 -0.76
N GLU A 219 31.25 -6.26 -0.16
CA GLU A 219 29.93 -5.85 -0.67
C GLU A 219 30.05 -5.25 -2.09
N LEU A 220 31.03 -4.37 -2.29
CA LEU A 220 31.34 -3.80 -3.60
C LEU A 220 31.78 -4.85 -4.64
N LEU A 221 32.53 -5.87 -4.22
CA LEU A 221 32.87 -7.02 -5.07
C LEU A 221 31.62 -7.77 -5.54
N THR A 222 30.63 -7.90 -4.65
CA THR A 222 29.38 -8.62 -4.91
C THR A 222 28.46 -7.84 -5.84
N GLU A 223 28.21 -6.56 -5.55
CA GLU A 223 27.19 -5.76 -6.24
C GLU A 223 27.64 -5.22 -7.60
N ARG A 224 28.93 -4.86 -7.73
CA ARG A 224 29.41 -4.09 -8.90
C ARG A 224 30.47 -4.79 -9.74
N LYS A 225 30.87 -6.03 -9.39
CA LYS A 225 31.89 -6.84 -10.09
C LYS A 225 33.21 -6.09 -10.37
N ARG A 226 33.61 -5.16 -9.51
CA ARG A 226 34.86 -4.38 -9.68
C ARG A 226 36.06 -5.14 -9.10
N SER A 227 37.25 -4.91 -9.62
CA SER A 227 38.49 -5.43 -9.01
C SER A 227 38.97 -4.49 -7.90
N VAL A 228 39.14 -5.04 -6.69
CA VAL A 228 39.64 -4.32 -5.51
C VAL A 228 41.16 -4.53 -5.40
N ILE A 229 41.92 -3.49 -5.04
CA ILE A 229 43.40 -3.54 -4.90
C ILE A 229 43.87 -4.41 -3.70
N ASN A 230 42.96 -4.90 -2.86
CA ASN A 230 43.29 -5.83 -1.78
C ASN A 230 43.41 -7.27 -2.30
N ASP A 231 44.63 -7.64 -2.69
CA ASP A 231 44.93 -8.89 -3.40
C ASP A 231 44.44 -10.14 -2.67
N GLU A 232 44.58 -10.25 -1.35
CA GLU A 232 44.19 -11.46 -0.61
C GLU A 232 42.67 -11.53 -0.36
N LEU A 233 42.01 -10.40 -0.08
CA LEU A 233 40.55 -10.32 0.04
C LEU A 233 39.87 -10.69 -1.28
N GLN A 234 40.36 -10.12 -2.39
CA GLN A 234 39.88 -10.42 -3.74
C GLN A 234 40.13 -11.89 -4.11
N LYS A 235 41.31 -12.44 -3.81
CA LYS A 235 41.60 -13.87 -4.05
C LYS A 235 40.67 -14.76 -3.24
N ALA A 236 40.45 -14.48 -1.96
CA ALA A 236 39.55 -15.27 -1.12
C ALA A 236 38.11 -15.23 -1.64
N PHE A 237 37.61 -14.04 -2.02
CA PHE A 237 36.31 -13.85 -2.64
C PHE A 237 36.18 -14.65 -3.94
N ASN A 238 37.17 -14.56 -4.83
CA ASN A 238 37.17 -15.29 -6.09
C ASN A 238 37.22 -16.81 -5.88
N VAL A 239 38.01 -17.29 -4.92
CA VAL A 239 38.10 -18.72 -4.60
C VAL A 239 36.79 -19.24 -3.99
N TYR A 240 36.10 -18.45 -3.15
CA TYR A 240 34.78 -18.81 -2.64
C TYR A 240 33.78 -19.14 -3.76
N HIS A 241 33.73 -18.29 -4.80
CA HIS A 241 32.77 -18.43 -5.91
C HIS A 241 33.18 -19.45 -6.97
N ASN A 242 34.48 -19.68 -7.16
CA ASN A 242 34.99 -20.51 -8.26
C ASN A 242 35.54 -21.88 -7.82
N ASP A 243 35.93 -22.05 -6.56
CA ASP A 243 36.54 -23.29 -6.04
C ASP A 243 36.27 -23.45 -4.52
N ASN A 244 35.04 -23.88 -4.22
CA ASN A 244 34.55 -24.03 -2.84
C ASN A 244 35.37 -25.06 -2.02
N ALA A 245 35.93 -26.10 -2.65
CA ALA A 245 36.75 -27.10 -1.97
C ALA A 245 38.04 -26.46 -1.42
N ARG A 246 38.71 -25.67 -2.25
CA ARG A 246 39.93 -24.95 -1.88
C ARG A 246 39.66 -23.82 -0.89
N PHE A 247 38.51 -23.14 -0.99
CA PHE A 247 38.11 -22.15 0.01
C PHE A 247 37.94 -22.78 1.40
N ASN A 248 37.22 -23.89 1.48
CA ASN A 248 36.96 -24.58 2.75
C ASN A 248 38.24 -25.15 3.40
N GLU A 249 39.22 -25.59 2.61
CA GLU A 249 40.54 -25.99 3.13
C GLU A 249 41.23 -24.82 3.86
N VAL A 250 41.24 -23.64 3.23
CA VAL A 250 41.84 -22.41 3.79
C VAL A 250 41.05 -21.94 5.01
N LEU A 251 39.72 -21.97 4.95
CA LEU A 251 38.84 -21.59 6.05
C LEU A 251 39.00 -22.49 7.27
N ASN A 252 39.16 -23.81 7.07
CA ASN A 252 39.40 -24.75 8.17
C ASN A 252 40.76 -24.50 8.83
N LYS A 253 41.79 -24.22 8.03
CA LYS A 253 43.10 -23.82 8.54
C LYS A 253 43.02 -22.49 9.31
N ALA A 254 42.24 -21.53 8.81
CA ALA A 254 41.99 -20.26 9.49
C ALA A 254 41.29 -20.48 10.84
N LYS A 255 40.25 -21.32 10.90
CA LYS A 255 39.54 -21.63 12.16
C LYS A 255 40.44 -22.30 13.22
N GLN A 256 41.50 -22.99 12.80
CA GLN A 256 42.53 -23.55 13.72
C GLN A 256 43.54 -22.50 14.20
N LEU A 257 43.90 -21.54 13.35
CA LEU A 257 44.84 -20.45 13.67
C LEU A 257 44.19 -19.35 14.54
N TYR A 258 42.88 -19.12 14.36
CA TYR A 258 42.07 -18.09 15.02
C TYR A 258 40.86 -18.71 15.76
N PRO A 259 41.08 -19.48 16.85
CA PRO A 259 40.00 -20.14 17.58
C PRO A 259 39.20 -19.15 18.46
N LEU A 260 37.89 -19.40 18.61
CA LEU A 260 37.09 -18.84 19.71
C LEU A 260 37.28 -19.79 20.91
N GLU A 261 37.63 -19.29 22.09
CA GLU A 261 37.93 -20.14 23.25
C GLU A 261 36.79 -21.12 23.60
N ARG A 262 37.18 -22.32 24.06
CA ARG A 262 36.39 -23.17 24.97
C ARG A 262 36.88 -22.89 26.40
N SER A 263 36.07 -22.30 27.27
CA SER A 263 36.34 -22.32 28.72
C SER A 263 35.07 -22.38 29.58
N SER A 264 35.07 -23.40 30.42
CA SER A 264 34.08 -23.79 31.42
C SER A 264 34.21 -22.98 32.72
N CYS A 265 33.10 -22.51 33.29
CA CYS A 265 33.04 -22.12 34.70
C CYS A 265 31.67 -22.45 35.33
N PHE A 266 31.56 -23.65 35.91
CA PHE A 266 30.72 -23.92 37.07
C PHE A 266 31.48 -24.94 37.94
N ARG A 267 31.81 -24.55 39.16
CA ARG A 267 32.22 -25.48 40.23
C ARG A 267 31.18 -25.43 41.33
N THR A 268 30.60 -26.58 41.65
CA THR A 268 30.35 -27.00 43.04
C THR A 268 30.42 -28.51 43.16
N SER A 269 31.26 -28.96 44.10
CA SER A 269 31.17 -30.19 44.90
C SER A 269 31.55 -31.54 44.28
N ALA A 270 32.71 -32.04 44.70
CA ALA A 270 33.28 -33.35 44.41
C ALA A 270 32.73 -34.46 45.33
N VAL A 271 32.54 -35.68 44.80
CA VAL A 271 33.05 -36.96 45.35
C VAL A 271 33.28 -37.95 44.19
N SER A 272 34.45 -38.59 44.23
CA SER A 272 35.11 -39.43 43.24
C SER A 272 34.59 -40.87 43.11
N ALA A 273 34.51 -41.39 41.88
CA ALA A 273 35.06 -42.71 41.50
C ALA A 273 35.17 -42.88 39.97
N THR A 274 36.22 -43.58 39.59
CA THR A 274 36.90 -43.76 38.30
C THR A 274 36.15 -44.42 37.12
N SER A 275 36.62 -44.00 35.93
CA SER A 275 36.92 -44.74 34.67
C SER A 275 35.88 -44.86 33.54
N SER A 276 36.35 -44.37 32.38
CA SER A 276 36.12 -44.77 30.98
C SER A 276 34.79 -44.47 30.30
N GLU A 277 34.96 -43.82 29.15
CA GLU A 277 34.17 -43.84 27.92
C GLU A 277 33.12 -42.75 27.65
N GLN A 278 33.31 -42.17 26.47
CA GLN A 278 32.70 -41.00 25.88
C GLN A 278 31.26 -41.28 25.46
N THR A 279 30.35 -40.34 25.69
CA THR A 279 29.05 -40.27 25.01
C THR A 279 28.89 -38.93 24.29
N ASN A 280 28.20 -39.03 23.16
CA ASN A 280 28.18 -38.16 21.99
C ASN A 280 27.34 -36.88 22.15
N PHE A 281 27.69 -35.86 21.34
CA PHE A 281 26.71 -35.02 20.65
C PHE A 281 27.13 -34.85 19.18
N VAL A 282 26.38 -35.48 18.28
CA VAL A 282 26.51 -35.45 16.82
C VAL A 282 25.17 -34.98 16.24
N PRO A 283 25.11 -33.90 15.44
CA PRO A 283 24.00 -33.68 14.52
C PRO A 283 24.16 -34.60 13.29
N LYS A 284 23.09 -35.33 12.98
CA LYS A 284 22.99 -36.43 12.00
C LYS A 284 23.55 -36.07 10.60
N ARG A 285 24.51 -36.88 10.12
CA ARG A 285 24.79 -37.11 8.69
C ARG A 285 23.78 -38.13 8.14
N TYR A 286 23.26 -37.89 6.94
CA TYR A 286 22.60 -38.93 6.14
C TYR A 286 23.65 -39.91 5.60
N ASP A 287 23.26 -41.18 5.51
CA ASP A 287 24.08 -42.36 5.27
C ASP A 287 24.57 -42.46 3.81
N GLU A 288 25.88 -42.69 3.60
CA GLU A 288 26.53 -42.82 2.28
C GLU A 288 26.20 -44.13 1.55
N GLN A 289 25.40 -45.00 2.16
CA GLN A 289 24.95 -46.26 1.54
C GLN A 289 23.64 -46.12 0.73
N THR A 290 22.84 -45.08 0.97
CA THR A 290 21.61 -44.81 0.20
C THR A 290 21.87 -44.12 -1.13
N ILE A 291 22.99 -43.39 -1.26
CA ILE A 291 23.37 -42.69 -2.50
C ILE A 291 23.87 -43.67 -3.58
N LYS A 292 24.38 -44.85 -3.20
CA LYS A 292 24.85 -45.88 -4.15
C LYS A 292 23.76 -46.81 -4.72
N GLU A 293 22.54 -46.79 -4.18
CA GLU A 293 21.42 -47.56 -4.75
C GLU A 293 20.62 -46.77 -5.80
N ILE A 294 20.69 -45.44 -5.78
CA ILE A 294 19.95 -44.58 -6.72
C ILE A 294 20.67 -44.49 -8.09
N GLU A 295 21.99 -44.63 -8.13
CA GLU A 295 22.77 -44.62 -9.38
C GLU A 295 22.75 -45.94 -10.18
N LYS A 296 22.10 -47.00 -9.67
CA LYS A 296 21.97 -48.30 -10.36
C LYS A 296 20.63 -48.55 -11.05
N GLY A 297 19.68 -47.62 -10.98
CA GLY A 297 18.36 -47.76 -11.64
C GLY A 297 18.32 -47.34 -13.11
N PHE A 298 19.33 -46.64 -13.63
CA PHE A 298 19.34 -46.07 -14.98
C PHE A 298 20.23 -46.85 -15.95
N VAL A 299 19.88 -48.11 -16.27
CA VAL A 299 20.28 -48.74 -17.54
C VAL A 299 19.17 -49.69 -18.01
N GLY A 300 18.45 -49.29 -19.06
CA GLY A 300 17.41 -50.12 -19.66
C GLY A 300 16.79 -49.56 -20.94
N LYS A 301 17.58 -49.52 -22.01
CA LYS A 301 17.23 -49.83 -23.43
C LYS A 301 15.87 -49.33 -23.96
N SER A 302 15.87 -48.38 -24.91
CA SER A 302 15.98 -48.61 -26.37
C SER A 302 14.62 -48.75 -27.09
N ALA A 303 14.29 -47.70 -27.84
CA ALA A 303 13.75 -47.67 -29.21
C ALA A 303 12.77 -48.77 -29.69
N ILE A 304 11.55 -48.34 -30.09
CA ILE A 304 10.70 -48.90 -31.18
C ILE A 304 9.80 -47.72 -31.66
N ALA A 305 10.09 -47.04 -32.76
CA ALA A 305 9.69 -47.27 -34.17
C ALA A 305 8.33 -46.62 -34.57
N GLU A 306 8.39 -45.96 -35.73
CA GLU A 306 7.30 -45.32 -36.48
C GLU A 306 6.12 -46.26 -36.78
N THR A 307 4.93 -45.69 -36.97
CA THR A 307 4.00 -46.15 -38.03
C THR A 307 2.97 -45.08 -38.37
N VAL A 308 2.87 -44.85 -39.68
CA VAL A 308 1.88 -44.05 -40.41
C VAL A 308 0.49 -44.70 -40.35
N THR A 309 -0.59 -43.91 -40.37
CA THR A 309 -1.79 -44.23 -41.18
C THR A 309 -2.70 -43.01 -41.37
N GLU A 310 -3.02 -42.75 -42.63
CA GLU A 310 -4.05 -41.84 -43.14
C GLU A 310 -5.46 -42.38 -42.88
N ASN A 311 -6.41 -41.44 -42.68
CA ASN A 311 -7.69 -41.30 -43.40
C ASN A 311 -8.81 -40.85 -42.46
N SER A 312 -9.40 -39.67 -42.75
CA SER A 312 -10.75 -39.56 -43.31
C SER A 312 -11.18 -38.10 -43.43
N LEU A 313 -11.41 -37.67 -44.68
CA LEU A 313 -12.15 -36.46 -45.05
C LEU A 313 -13.60 -36.52 -44.56
N SER A 314 -14.18 -35.34 -44.29
CA SER A 314 -15.29 -34.74 -45.07
C SER A 314 -16.04 -33.72 -44.20
N LYS A 315 -16.15 -32.46 -44.64
CA LYS A 315 -17.38 -31.72 -45.04
C LYS A 315 -17.26 -30.31 -44.40
N PHE A 316 -17.59 -29.16 -44.98
CA PHE A 316 -18.40 -28.73 -46.12
C PHE A 316 -17.83 -27.40 -46.64
N THR A 317 -17.94 -27.19 -47.95
CA THR A 317 -17.66 -25.95 -48.69
C THR A 317 -18.74 -24.87 -48.50
N PRO A 318 -18.42 -23.60 -48.83
CA PRO A 318 -19.34 -22.45 -48.82
C PRO A 318 -20.06 -22.30 -50.18
N ASP A 319 -21.27 -21.71 -50.17
CA ASP A 319 -22.02 -21.10 -51.28
C ASP A 319 -23.45 -20.80 -50.77
N THR A 320 -24.26 -19.78 -51.13
CA THR A 320 -24.26 -18.80 -52.24
C THR A 320 -25.41 -17.76 -52.07
N LEU A 321 -25.22 -16.58 -52.69
CA LEU A 321 -26.14 -15.76 -53.52
C LEU A 321 -27.44 -15.12 -52.98
N SER A 322 -27.63 -13.81 -53.30
CA SER A 322 -28.64 -13.36 -54.28
C SER A 322 -28.64 -11.83 -54.58
N LYS A 323 -28.22 -11.50 -55.82
CA LYS A 323 -28.82 -10.61 -56.86
C LYS A 323 -29.39 -9.22 -56.54
N ASN A 324 -28.95 -8.19 -57.29
CA ASN A 324 -29.64 -7.74 -58.53
C ASN A 324 -28.87 -6.64 -59.30
N SER A 325 -28.98 -6.72 -60.63
CA SER A 325 -28.36 -5.87 -61.66
C SER A 325 -29.27 -4.72 -62.09
N SER A 326 -28.72 -3.63 -62.66
CA SER A 326 -29.14 -3.05 -63.96
C SER A 326 -28.26 -1.86 -64.42
N ASN A 327 -27.94 -1.87 -65.72
CA ASN A 327 -27.29 -0.82 -66.52
C ASN A 327 -28.25 0.33 -66.91
N TYR A 328 -27.73 1.52 -67.27
CA TYR A 328 -27.88 2.20 -68.59
C TYR A 328 -27.51 3.72 -68.55
N VAL A 329 -26.44 4.08 -69.29
CA VAL A 329 -26.32 5.13 -70.35
C VAL A 329 -26.65 6.62 -70.07
N LEU A 330 -25.57 7.42 -70.04
CA LEU A 330 -25.17 8.57 -70.87
C LEU A 330 -26.16 9.64 -71.43
N VAL A 331 -25.57 10.85 -71.51
CA VAL A 331 -25.74 12.02 -72.43
C VAL A 331 -26.69 13.14 -71.96
N GLN A 332 -26.11 14.31 -71.59
CA GLN A 332 -26.08 15.56 -72.39
C GLN A 332 -25.43 16.73 -71.62
N GLN A 333 -24.22 17.10 -72.03
CA GLN A 333 -23.69 18.49 -72.04
C GLN A 333 -24.43 19.27 -73.16
N PRO A 334 -24.48 20.64 -73.26
CA PRO A 334 -23.25 21.46 -73.33
C PRO A 334 -23.31 23.01 -73.08
N THR A 335 -22.09 23.61 -72.95
CA THR A 335 -21.61 24.86 -73.61
C THR A 335 -22.15 26.26 -73.18
N ILE A 336 -21.46 27.42 -73.28
CA ILE A 336 -20.26 27.88 -74.03
C ILE A 336 -19.76 29.25 -73.47
N GLU A 337 -18.42 29.43 -73.45
CA GLU A 337 -17.59 30.62 -73.83
C GLU A 337 -17.75 31.99 -73.14
N LYS A 338 -16.71 32.56 -72.49
CA LYS A 338 -15.40 33.16 -72.89
C LYS A 338 -15.45 34.70 -72.96
N GLU A 339 -14.53 35.29 -72.18
CA GLU A 339 -13.86 36.61 -72.20
C GLU A 339 -13.94 37.43 -73.51
N PRO A 340 -13.84 38.80 -73.51
CA PRO A 340 -12.64 39.50 -72.96
C PRO A 340 -12.68 41.03 -72.60
N LEU A 341 -11.56 41.51 -72.02
CA LEU A 341 -10.89 42.85 -72.13
C LEU A 341 -11.26 44.09 -71.24
N ILE A 342 -10.17 44.66 -70.68
CA ILE A 342 -9.88 45.88 -69.87
C ILE A 342 -9.91 47.18 -70.75
N PRO A 343 -9.80 48.50 -70.35
CA PRO A 343 -9.67 49.25 -69.05
C PRO A 343 -10.77 50.36 -68.84
N THR A 344 -10.88 51.17 -67.77
CA THR A 344 -10.10 52.41 -67.48
C THR A 344 -10.67 53.14 -66.24
N THR A 345 -9.79 53.90 -65.58
CA THR A 345 -9.86 54.83 -64.43
C THR A 345 -11.10 55.71 -64.12
N ALA A 346 -11.24 55.99 -62.81
CA ALA A 346 -11.53 57.29 -62.15
C ALA A 346 -12.90 57.56 -61.47
N VAL A 347 -12.87 57.49 -60.13
CA VAL A 347 -13.45 58.41 -59.10
C VAL A 347 -14.89 58.94 -59.29
N CYS A 348 -15.83 58.54 -58.41
CA CYS A 348 -16.38 59.42 -57.36
C CYS A 348 -17.34 58.66 -56.41
N LYS A 349 -17.41 59.15 -55.16
CA LYS A 349 -18.01 58.57 -53.95
C LYS A 349 -19.54 58.41 -53.99
N THR A 350 -20.03 57.21 -53.65
CA THR A 350 -21.05 56.93 -52.61
C THR A 350 -21.27 55.41 -52.53
N THR A 351 -20.77 54.74 -51.50
CA THR A 351 -21.11 53.34 -51.22
C THR A 351 -22.25 53.28 -50.21
N CYS A 352 -23.42 52.81 -50.65
CA CYS A 352 -24.42 52.23 -49.75
C CYS A 352 -23.79 51.01 -49.09
N LYS A 353 -23.57 51.03 -47.77
CA LYS A 353 -23.33 49.80 -47.00
C LYS A 353 -24.61 48.96 -47.01
N ASN A 354 -24.47 47.65 -47.17
CA ASN A 354 -25.60 46.71 -47.09
C ASN A 354 -26.14 46.72 -45.65
N ILE A 355 -27.46 46.62 -45.44
CA ILE A 355 -28.07 46.67 -44.09
C ILE A 355 -27.48 45.60 -43.18
N ASP A 356 -27.05 44.47 -43.74
CA ASP A 356 -26.42 43.37 -43.03
C ASP A 356 -25.02 43.71 -42.49
N GLU A 357 -24.24 44.54 -43.20
CA GLU A 357 -22.94 45.04 -42.72
C GLU A 357 -23.13 46.02 -41.55
N GLU A 358 -24.17 46.87 -41.62
CA GLU A 358 -24.51 47.82 -40.56
C GLU A 358 -24.97 47.09 -39.28
N LEU A 359 -25.72 45.98 -39.43
CA LEU A 359 -26.13 45.13 -38.31
C LEU A 359 -24.93 44.45 -37.63
N LEU A 360 -24.01 43.89 -38.41
CA LEU A 360 -22.77 43.25 -37.92
C LEU A 360 -21.88 44.24 -37.16
N GLU A 361 -21.72 45.45 -37.68
CA GLU A 361 -20.88 46.50 -37.09
C GLU A 361 -21.42 46.93 -35.70
N ILE A 362 -22.74 47.08 -35.56
CA ILE A 362 -23.39 47.33 -34.26
C ILE A 362 -23.22 46.15 -33.31
N LEU A 363 -23.40 44.91 -33.80
CA LEU A 363 -23.29 43.71 -32.98
C LEU A 363 -21.88 43.57 -32.39
N ALA A 364 -20.85 43.75 -33.21
CA ALA A 364 -19.46 43.66 -32.78
C ALA A 364 -19.08 44.78 -31.80
N LYS A 365 -19.50 46.02 -32.09
CA LYS A 365 -19.12 47.22 -31.30
C LYS A 365 -19.85 47.34 -29.96
N ASN A 366 -21.14 47.02 -29.94
CA ASN A 366 -22.03 47.33 -28.81
C ASN A 366 -22.53 46.09 -28.04
N PHE A 367 -22.32 44.89 -28.58
CA PHE A 367 -22.76 43.63 -28.00
C PHE A 367 -21.61 42.61 -27.91
N SER A 368 -20.42 43.07 -27.54
CA SER A 368 -19.22 42.23 -27.39
C SER A 368 -19.40 41.04 -26.44
N LYS A 369 -20.27 41.15 -25.44
CA LYS A 369 -20.63 40.06 -24.50
C LYS A 369 -21.83 39.21 -24.95
N GLY A 370 -22.25 39.37 -26.19
CA GLY A 370 -23.39 38.67 -26.78
C GLY A 370 -24.69 39.48 -26.80
N TYR A 371 -25.53 39.14 -27.77
CA TYR A 371 -26.89 39.65 -27.95
C TYR A 371 -27.91 38.59 -27.53
N ARG A 372 -28.86 38.93 -26.65
CA ARG A 372 -29.87 37.98 -26.17
C ARG A 372 -31.06 37.90 -27.12
N LEU A 373 -31.29 36.72 -27.70
CA LEU A 373 -32.45 36.46 -28.57
C LEU A 373 -33.76 36.58 -27.80
N ASN A 374 -34.84 36.95 -28.50
CA ASN A 374 -36.19 37.09 -27.96
C ASN A 374 -36.31 38.07 -26.76
N SER A 375 -35.37 39.01 -26.62
CA SER A 375 -35.37 40.01 -25.56
C SER A 375 -35.79 41.37 -26.09
N SER A 376 -36.98 41.83 -25.67
CA SER A 376 -37.49 43.17 -26.01
C SER A 376 -36.56 44.29 -25.53
N ILE A 377 -35.81 44.05 -24.45
CA ILE A 377 -34.81 44.99 -23.90
C ILE A 377 -33.58 45.03 -24.81
N ALA A 378 -33.10 43.87 -25.27
CA ALA A 378 -31.94 43.80 -26.16
C ALA A 378 -32.24 44.46 -27.51
N ARG A 379 -33.42 44.19 -28.09
CA ARG A 379 -33.89 44.82 -29.34
C ARG A 379 -33.97 46.33 -29.23
N LYS A 380 -34.58 46.86 -28.16
CA LYS A 380 -34.65 48.32 -27.92
C LYS A 380 -33.27 48.95 -27.77
N ARG A 381 -32.34 48.27 -27.10
CA ARG A 381 -30.95 48.73 -26.98
C ARG A 381 -30.25 48.73 -28.35
N PHE A 382 -30.43 47.68 -29.12
CA PHE A 382 -29.87 47.55 -30.46
C PHE A 382 -30.38 48.64 -31.40
N ALA A 383 -31.70 48.87 -31.46
CA ALA A 383 -32.31 49.91 -32.28
C ALA A 383 -31.81 51.32 -31.88
N LYS A 384 -31.68 51.58 -30.58
CA LYS A 384 -31.12 52.84 -30.06
C LYS A 384 -29.67 53.05 -30.51
N ASP A 385 -28.85 52.01 -30.41
CA ASP A 385 -27.44 52.07 -30.80
C ASP A 385 -27.28 52.23 -32.32
N TYR A 386 -28.14 51.56 -33.10
CA TYR A 386 -28.20 51.67 -34.56
C TYR A 386 -28.58 53.10 -35.00
N ALA A 387 -29.65 53.66 -34.43
CA ALA A 387 -30.08 55.03 -34.73
C ALA A 387 -29.01 56.07 -34.35
N LYS A 388 -28.27 55.82 -33.27
CA LYS A 388 -27.15 56.67 -32.85
C LYS A 388 -25.96 56.65 -33.82
N GLU A 389 -25.63 55.48 -34.36
CA GLU A 389 -24.47 55.32 -35.25
C GLU A 389 -24.76 55.77 -36.69
N TYR A 390 -25.94 55.45 -37.23
CA TYR A 390 -26.28 55.68 -38.65
C TYR A 390 -27.29 56.82 -38.87
N GLY A 391 -27.86 57.41 -37.82
CA GLY A 391 -28.80 58.53 -37.92
C GLY A 391 -30.16 58.21 -38.55
N LYS A 392 -30.48 56.91 -38.71
CA LYS A 392 -31.73 56.39 -39.26
C LYS A 392 -32.26 55.25 -38.39
N ASP A 393 -33.58 55.10 -38.32
CA ASP A 393 -34.19 53.97 -37.62
C ASP A 393 -34.03 52.67 -38.42
N ILE A 394 -34.03 51.53 -37.71
CA ILE A 394 -34.02 50.21 -38.34
C ILE A 394 -35.42 49.91 -38.89
N GLU A 395 -35.52 49.64 -40.19
CA GLU A 395 -36.77 49.27 -40.87
C GLU A 395 -36.88 47.75 -41.04
N ILE A 396 -36.75 47.00 -39.94
CA ILE A 396 -36.79 45.53 -39.94
C ILE A 396 -37.73 45.07 -38.82
N SER A 397 -38.57 44.06 -39.07
CA SER A 397 -39.44 43.53 -38.02
C SER A 397 -38.64 42.84 -36.91
N ASP A 398 -39.20 42.80 -35.70
CA ASP A 398 -38.62 42.13 -34.53
C ASP A 398 -38.22 40.66 -34.80
N GLU A 399 -39.05 39.92 -35.54
CA GLU A 399 -38.81 38.51 -35.91
C GLU A 399 -37.70 38.39 -36.96
N GLN A 400 -37.67 39.30 -37.93
CA GLN A 400 -36.61 39.34 -38.95
C GLN A 400 -35.26 39.78 -38.36
N MET A 401 -35.26 40.63 -37.33
CA MET A 401 -34.05 41.05 -36.63
C MET A 401 -33.36 39.87 -35.95
N ASP A 402 -34.07 39.11 -35.11
CA ASP A 402 -33.47 37.97 -34.40
C ASP A 402 -33.04 36.85 -35.37
N LEU A 403 -33.81 36.62 -36.44
CA LEU A 403 -33.43 35.72 -37.54
C LEU A 403 -32.10 36.13 -38.19
N LYS A 404 -31.98 37.40 -38.61
CA LYS A 404 -30.75 37.90 -39.22
C LYS A 404 -29.57 37.85 -38.27
N ILE A 405 -29.76 38.32 -37.03
CA ILE A 405 -28.71 38.32 -36.00
C ILE A 405 -28.21 36.89 -35.73
N SER A 406 -29.11 35.91 -35.62
CA SER A 406 -28.73 34.51 -35.42
C SER A 406 -27.89 33.93 -36.57
N GLY A 407 -28.04 34.45 -37.79
CA GLY A 407 -27.24 34.06 -38.95
C GLY A 407 -25.86 34.72 -39.04
N PHE A 408 -25.61 35.81 -38.29
CA PHE A 408 -24.34 36.55 -38.31
C PHE A 408 -23.34 36.11 -37.25
N GLY A 409 -23.74 35.24 -36.31
CA GLY A 409 -22.90 34.86 -35.19
C GLY A 409 -23.20 33.47 -34.65
N ILE A 410 -22.50 33.11 -33.58
CA ILE A 410 -22.64 31.82 -32.91
C ILE A 410 -23.75 31.91 -31.88
N VAL A 411 -24.75 31.05 -32.01
CA VAL A 411 -25.86 30.93 -31.05
C VAL A 411 -25.45 29.97 -29.94
N TYR A 412 -25.40 30.44 -28.70
CA TYR A 412 -25.10 29.61 -27.53
C TYR A 412 -25.89 30.09 -26.30
N ASN A 413 -26.57 29.17 -25.62
CA ASN A 413 -27.44 29.45 -24.46
C ASN A 413 -28.44 30.62 -24.65
N GLY A 414 -29.00 30.75 -25.86
CA GLY A 414 -29.97 31.80 -26.20
C GLY A 414 -29.35 33.18 -26.43
N MET A 415 -28.03 33.28 -26.50
CA MET A 415 -27.30 34.50 -26.90
C MET A 415 -26.57 34.28 -28.22
N VAL A 416 -26.37 35.36 -28.97
CA VAL A 416 -25.61 35.40 -30.22
C VAL A 416 -24.31 36.14 -29.99
N TYR A 417 -23.21 35.50 -30.35
CA TYR A 417 -21.87 36.03 -30.20
C TYR A 417 -21.22 36.26 -31.56
N VAL A 418 -20.56 37.41 -31.73
CA VAL A 418 -19.81 37.69 -32.96
C VAL A 418 -18.45 36.99 -32.86
N PRO A 419 -18.11 36.04 -33.74
CA PRO A 419 -16.90 35.21 -33.60
C PRO A 419 -15.61 36.05 -33.54
N SER A 420 -15.51 37.12 -34.35
CA SER A 420 -14.37 38.04 -34.35
C SER A 420 -14.20 38.85 -33.06
N SER A 421 -15.20 38.86 -32.18
CA SER A 421 -15.18 39.53 -30.87
C SER A 421 -15.14 38.54 -29.69
N MET A 422 -15.24 37.24 -29.95
CA MET A 422 -15.28 36.22 -28.90
C MET A 422 -13.92 36.01 -28.25
N ILE A 423 -12.89 35.90 -29.08
CA ILE A 423 -11.50 35.82 -28.66
C ILE A 423 -10.62 36.77 -29.47
N ASP A 424 -9.52 37.24 -28.88
CA ASP A 424 -8.56 38.10 -29.57
C ASP A 424 -7.79 37.33 -30.67
N GLU A 425 -7.25 38.07 -31.65
CA GLU A 425 -6.56 37.47 -32.80
C GLU A 425 -5.27 36.73 -32.43
N ALA A 426 -4.56 37.11 -31.36
CA ALA A 426 -3.36 36.39 -30.93
C ALA A 426 -3.73 35.04 -30.32
N THR A 427 -4.75 34.99 -29.46
CA THR A 427 -5.29 33.75 -28.89
C THR A 427 -5.86 32.83 -29.97
N LYS A 428 -6.59 33.39 -30.94
CA LYS A 428 -7.09 32.65 -32.10
C LYS A 428 -5.97 32.00 -32.91
N GLN A 429 -4.92 32.77 -33.25
CA GLN A 429 -3.77 32.22 -33.97
C GLN A 429 -3.08 31.11 -33.17
N SER A 430 -2.88 31.31 -31.87
CA SER A 430 -2.31 30.29 -30.99
C SER A 430 -3.15 29.01 -30.94
N LEU A 431 -4.48 29.14 -30.89
CA LEU A 431 -5.42 28.02 -30.86
C LEU A 431 -5.34 27.18 -32.13
N PHE A 432 -5.45 27.79 -33.31
CA PHE A 432 -5.41 27.04 -34.58
C PHE A 432 -4.01 26.46 -34.86
N ASN A 433 -2.94 27.17 -34.52
CA ASN A 433 -1.58 26.63 -34.63
C ASN A 433 -1.40 25.40 -33.73
N TYR A 434 -1.93 25.43 -32.50
CA TYR A 434 -1.88 24.28 -31.60
C TYR A 434 -2.65 23.09 -32.19
N ILE A 435 -3.87 23.30 -32.69
CA ILE A 435 -4.70 22.26 -33.30
C ILE A 435 -3.96 21.59 -34.47
N GLU A 436 -3.39 22.38 -35.39
CA GLU A 436 -2.65 21.85 -36.53
C GLU A 436 -1.40 21.08 -36.10
N ASN A 437 -0.66 21.59 -35.11
CA ASN A 437 0.50 20.89 -34.57
C ASN A 437 0.13 19.53 -33.94
N GLN A 438 -1.01 19.45 -33.25
CA GLN A 438 -1.46 18.19 -32.65
C GLN A 438 -1.78 17.12 -33.69
N PHE A 439 -2.51 17.48 -34.75
CA PHE A 439 -2.75 16.55 -35.86
C PHE A 439 -1.47 16.20 -36.62
N ALA A 440 -0.54 17.15 -36.78
CA ALA A 440 0.76 16.89 -37.41
C ALA A 440 1.62 15.90 -36.61
N ASN A 441 1.47 15.86 -35.29
CA ASN A 441 2.13 14.91 -34.40
C ASN A 441 1.45 13.52 -34.35
N GLY A 442 0.40 13.30 -35.15
CA GLY A 442 -0.28 12.01 -35.27
C GLY A 442 -1.44 11.78 -34.30
N ILE A 443 -1.91 12.81 -33.59
CA ILE A 443 -3.12 12.69 -32.76
C ILE A 443 -4.35 12.49 -33.67
N ALA A 444 -5.13 11.45 -33.42
CA ALA A 444 -6.29 11.12 -34.27
C ALA A 444 -7.51 12.04 -34.02
N CYS A 445 -7.76 12.46 -32.78
CA CYS A 445 -8.86 13.39 -32.45
C CYS A 445 -8.55 14.30 -31.25
N ILE A 446 -9.24 15.43 -31.16
CA ILE A 446 -9.07 16.43 -30.11
C ILE A 446 -10.38 16.66 -29.38
N TYR A 447 -10.39 16.47 -28.06
CA TYR A 447 -11.56 16.68 -27.22
C TYR A 447 -11.73 18.15 -26.86
N TYR A 448 -12.94 18.69 -26.99
CA TYR A 448 -13.19 20.12 -26.75
C TYR A 448 -12.88 20.53 -25.32
N ASN A 449 -13.25 19.71 -24.33
CA ASN A 449 -13.00 20.02 -22.92
C ASN A 449 -11.50 20.01 -22.60
N VAL A 450 -10.73 19.11 -23.21
CA VAL A 450 -9.28 19.06 -23.02
C VAL A 450 -8.62 20.29 -23.64
N LEU A 451 -9.00 20.62 -24.87
CA LEU A 451 -8.52 21.80 -25.58
C LEU A 451 -8.90 23.09 -24.84
N PHE A 452 -10.13 23.17 -24.33
CA PHE A 452 -10.59 24.30 -23.53
C PHE A 452 -9.77 24.47 -22.26
N GLU A 453 -9.53 23.41 -21.49
CA GLU A 453 -8.72 23.48 -20.27
C GLU A 453 -7.26 23.89 -20.57
N HIS A 454 -6.69 23.44 -21.70
CA HIS A 454 -5.36 23.88 -22.13
C HIS A 454 -5.28 25.40 -22.36
N PHE A 455 -6.28 25.98 -23.00
CA PHE A 455 -6.37 27.41 -23.31
C PHE A 455 -7.08 28.24 -22.24
N ARG A 456 -7.49 27.63 -21.13
CA ARG A 456 -8.37 28.26 -20.13
C ARG A 456 -7.84 29.58 -19.60
N GLN A 457 -6.53 29.68 -19.37
CA GLN A 457 -5.92 30.93 -18.92
C GLN A 457 -5.97 32.03 -19.97
N GLN A 458 -5.81 31.69 -21.26
CA GLN A 458 -5.90 32.65 -22.34
C GLN A 458 -7.35 33.09 -22.58
N PHE A 459 -8.32 32.20 -22.34
CA PHE A 459 -9.75 32.52 -22.41
C PHE A 459 -10.26 33.37 -21.23
N LEU A 460 -9.49 33.52 -20.15
CA LEU A 460 -9.87 34.40 -19.04
C LEU A 460 -10.11 35.83 -19.54
N GLU A 461 -11.17 36.45 -19.04
CA GLU A 461 -11.62 37.80 -19.41
C GLU A 461 -12.16 37.95 -20.85
N GLN A 462 -12.17 36.87 -21.64
CA GLN A 462 -12.75 36.81 -22.98
C GLN A 462 -14.16 36.21 -22.94
N THR A 463 -14.77 36.00 -24.12
CA THR A 463 -16.15 35.53 -24.22
C THR A 463 -16.28 34.00 -24.20
N MET A 464 -15.17 33.26 -24.36
CA MET A 464 -15.14 31.80 -24.41
C MET A 464 -15.37 31.18 -23.02
N ILE A 465 -16.46 30.43 -22.84
CA ILE A 465 -16.93 30.00 -21.51
C ILE A 465 -16.62 28.52 -21.23
N ASP A 466 -16.79 27.64 -22.22
CA ASP A 466 -16.60 26.20 -22.07
C ASP A 466 -16.25 25.50 -23.40
N GLY A 467 -16.06 24.18 -23.33
CA GLY A 467 -15.74 23.35 -24.49
C GLY A 467 -16.86 23.27 -25.53
N GLU A 468 -18.13 23.38 -25.13
CA GLU A 468 -19.25 23.35 -26.08
C GLU A 468 -19.30 24.65 -26.91
N MET A 469 -19.10 25.80 -26.28
CA MET A 469 -18.94 27.07 -27.00
C MET A 469 -17.72 27.04 -27.92
N LEU A 470 -16.61 26.43 -27.48
CA LEU A 470 -15.42 26.25 -28.30
C LEU A 470 -15.71 25.38 -29.53
N ARG A 471 -16.52 24.32 -29.41
CA ARG A 471 -16.99 23.53 -30.56
C ARG A 471 -17.66 24.42 -31.60
N TYR A 472 -18.67 25.19 -31.21
CA TYR A 472 -19.38 26.07 -32.14
C TYR A 472 -18.46 27.12 -32.78
N TYR A 473 -17.47 27.60 -32.03
CA TYR A 473 -16.46 28.51 -32.56
C TYR A 473 -15.58 27.87 -33.63
N LEU A 474 -15.11 26.64 -33.40
CA LEU A 474 -14.33 25.89 -34.39
C LEU A 474 -15.16 25.52 -35.61
N GLU A 475 -16.42 25.10 -35.43
CA GLU A 475 -17.36 24.81 -36.52
C GLU A 475 -17.57 26.04 -37.42
N TYR A 476 -17.74 27.24 -36.83
CA TYR A 476 -17.92 28.48 -37.57
C TYR A 476 -16.74 28.79 -38.52
N TYR A 477 -15.51 28.52 -38.08
CA TYR A 477 -14.30 28.76 -38.86
C TYR A 477 -13.90 27.59 -39.78
N ASN A 478 -14.61 26.45 -39.75
CA ASN A 478 -14.36 25.29 -40.59
C ASN A 478 -14.90 25.45 -42.02
N VAL A 479 -14.64 26.58 -42.66
CA VAL A 479 -15.20 26.93 -43.99
C VAL A 479 -14.72 25.95 -45.08
N GLU A 480 -13.50 25.42 -44.93
CA GLU A 480 -12.89 24.48 -45.88
C GLU A 480 -13.32 23.02 -45.67
N ASN A 481 -14.17 22.73 -44.67
CA ASN A 481 -14.57 21.39 -44.26
C ASN A 481 -13.38 20.46 -43.95
N THR A 482 -12.32 21.02 -43.36
CA THR A 482 -11.09 20.31 -43.01
C THR A 482 -11.28 19.34 -41.83
N TYR A 483 -12.19 19.68 -40.90
CA TYR A 483 -12.46 18.86 -39.73
C TYR A 483 -13.89 18.30 -39.72
N HIS A 484 -14.03 17.14 -39.09
CA HIS A 484 -15.30 16.49 -38.75
C HIS A 484 -15.57 16.66 -37.26
N PHE A 485 -16.75 17.18 -36.91
CA PHE A 485 -17.13 17.48 -35.53
C PHE A 485 -18.10 16.41 -34.99
N ASN A 486 -17.66 15.69 -33.97
CA ASN A 486 -18.52 14.84 -33.15
C ASN A 486 -18.90 15.58 -31.87
N GLU A 487 -19.81 15.01 -31.07
CA GLU A 487 -20.31 15.66 -29.85
C GLU A 487 -19.20 15.93 -28.81
N PRO A 488 -18.28 14.99 -28.47
CA PRO A 488 -17.23 15.24 -27.47
C PRO A 488 -15.86 15.64 -28.05
N TYR A 489 -15.61 15.45 -29.35
CA TYR A 489 -14.33 15.71 -30.00
C TYR A 489 -14.47 16.02 -31.49
N PHE A 490 -13.39 16.46 -32.13
CA PHE A 490 -13.30 16.61 -33.59
C PHE A 490 -12.03 15.94 -34.14
N SER A 491 -12.03 15.59 -35.43
CA SER A 491 -10.96 14.86 -36.12
C SER A 491 -10.82 15.28 -37.58
N LYS A 492 -9.69 14.95 -38.22
CA LYS A 492 -9.51 15.11 -39.68
C LYS A 492 -10.15 13.97 -40.48
N GLU A 493 -10.26 12.79 -39.90
CA GLU A 493 -10.89 11.62 -40.55
C GLU A 493 -12.29 11.36 -39.99
N THR A 494 -13.22 10.98 -40.87
CA THR A 494 -14.63 10.72 -40.53
C THR A 494 -14.81 9.45 -39.67
N SER A 495 -13.83 8.55 -39.65
CA SER A 495 -13.84 7.27 -38.92
C SER A 495 -12.88 7.22 -37.72
N ALA A 496 -12.35 8.36 -37.27
CA ALA A 496 -11.48 8.40 -36.10
C ALA A 496 -12.29 8.08 -34.82
N ASN A 497 -12.26 6.82 -34.42
CA ASN A 497 -12.75 6.35 -33.13
C ASN A 497 -11.57 5.76 -32.37
N ILE A 498 -11.09 6.48 -31.36
CA ILE A 498 -10.00 6.02 -30.50
C ILE A 498 -10.59 5.12 -29.43
N ASP A 499 -10.17 3.86 -29.39
CA ASP A 499 -10.43 3.00 -28.22
C ASP A 499 -9.43 3.33 -27.12
N ILE A 500 -9.84 4.25 -26.24
CA ILE A 500 -9.04 4.68 -25.08
C ILE A 500 -8.64 3.48 -24.21
N ASN A 501 -9.44 2.40 -24.16
CA ASN A 501 -9.08 1.22 -23.39
C ASN A 501 -7.90 0.49 -23.99
N GLU A 502 -7.92 0.26 -25.29
CA GLU A 502 -6.84 -0.44 -26.00
C GLU A 502 -5.54 0.35 -25.90
N GLU A 503 -5.57 1.66 -26.17
CA GLU A 503 -4.38 2.52 -26.06
C GLU A 503 -3.77 2.53 -24.65
N VAL A 504 -4.62 2.61 -23.61
CA VAL A 504 -4.18 2.58 -22.22
C VAL A 504 -3.56 1.23 -21.87
N VAL A 505 -4.17 0.13 -22.30
CA VAL A 505 -3.67 -1.22 -22.03
C VAL A 505 -2.33 -1.47 -22.72
N ASP A 506 -2.22 -1.09 -23.99
CA ASP A 506 -1.01 -1.24 -24.80
C ASP A 506 0.14 -0.39 -24.24
N PHE A 507 -0.13 0.87 -23.88
CA PHE A 507 0.86 1.71 -23.23
C PHE A 507 1.41 1.07 -21.95
N VAL A 508 0.54 0.57 -21.07
CA VAL A 508 0.98 -0.07 -19.80
C VAL A 508 1.76 -1.35 -20.08
N LYS A 509 1.42 -2.10 -21.14
CA LYS A 509 2.17 -3.27 -21.58
C LYS A 509 3.58 -2.88 -22.02
N GLU A 510 3.70 -1.87 -22.88
CA GLU A 510 4.95 -1.36 -23.42
C GLU A 510 5.91 -0.83 -22.34
N GLN A 511 5.40 -0.24 -21.26
CA GLN A 511 6.23 0.22 -20.14
C GLN A 511 6.99 -0.92 -19.44
N GLY A 512 6.55 -2.18 -19.55
CA GLY A 512 7.23 -3.34 -18.94
C GLY A 512 7.18 -3.42 -17.41
N GLY A 513 6.73 -2.36 -16.72
CA GLY A 513 6.76 -2.22 -15.27
C GLY A 513 5.45 -1.73 -14.66
N CYS A 514 5.52 -1.22 -13.43
CA CYS A 514 4.39 -0.57 -12.76
C CYS A 514 4.17 0.83 -13.34
N VAL A 515 2.91 1.17 -13.57
CA VAL A 515 2.44 2.50 -14.00
C VAL A 515 1.46 3.03 -12.97
N THR A 516 1.53 4.33 -12.69
CA THR A 516 0.63 5.06 -11.78
C THR A 516 -0.50 5.76 -12.53
N GLU A 517 -1.61 6.04 -11.84
CA GLU A 517 -2.70 6.88 -12.36
C GLU A 517 -2.20 8.25 -12.85
N GLU A 518 -1.20 8.82 -12.18
CA GLU A 518 -0.60 10.09 -12.56
C GLU A 518 0.26 9.99 -13.82
N GLU A 519 1.12 8.96 -13.95
CA GLU A 519 1.93 8.75 -15.16
C GLU A 519 1.06 8.55 -16.40
N ILE A 520 -0.02 7.78 -16.29
CA ILE A 520 -0.92 7.56 -17.43
C ILE A 520 -1.74 8.80 -17.76
N ALA A 521 -2.15 9.58 -16.77
CA ALA A 521 -2.83 10.85 -17.01
C ALA A 521 -1.92 11.87 -17.72
N VAL A 522 -0.61 11.84 -17.45
CA VAL A 522 0.38 12.68 -18.14
C VAL A 522 0.61 12.19 -19.57
N ALA A 523 0.78 10.88 -19.76
CA ALA A 523 1.00 10.28 -21.08
C ALA A 523 -0.17 10.56 -22.04
N PHE A 524 -1.39 10.51 -21.53
CA PHE A 524 -2.62 10.74 -22.30
C PHE A 524 -3.27 12.11 -21.99
N ALA A 525 -2.47 13.14 -21.74
CA ALA A 525 -2.99 14.49 -21.42
C ALA A 525 -3.83 15.12 -22.55
N HIS A 526 -3.76 14.58 -23.77
CA HIS A 526 -4.58 14.97 -24.91
C HIS A 526 -6.00 14.34 -24.88
N LEU A 527 -6.23 13.34 -24.01
CA LEU A 527 -7.51 12.67 -23.79
C LEU A 527 -8.16 13.14 -22.47
N PRO A 528 -9.48 12.96 -22.31
CA PRO A 528 -10.16 13.30 -21.06
C PRO A 528 -9.64 12.45 -19.90
N ARG A 529 -9.09 13.09 -18.87
CA ARG A 529 -8.51 12.42 -17.69
C ARG A 529 -9.42 11.37 -17.09
N GLU A 530 -10.71 11.67 -16.95
CA GLU A 530 -11.69 10.75 -16.36
C GLU A 530 -11.80 9.44 -17.16
N LYS A 531 -11.87 9.52 -18.50
CA LYS A 531 -11.93 8.35 -19.37
C LYS A 531 -10.65 7.51 -19.33
N VAL A 532 -9.49 8.17 -19.29
CA VAL A 532 -8.18 7.48 -19.17
C VAL A 532 -8.08 6.73 -17.85
N ILE A 533 -8.44 7.37 -16.73
CA ILE A 533 -8.40 6.73 -15.40
C ILE A 533 -9.43 5.61 -15.28
N GLU A 534 -10.61 5.76 -15.89
CA GLU A 534 -11.62 4.70 -15.98
C GLU A 534 -11.10 3.50 -16.77
N ALA A 535 -10.51 3.72 -17.95
CA ALA A 535 -9.86 2.66 -18.73
C ALA A 535 -8.73 1.98 -17.95
N PHE A 536 -7.87 2.75 -17.28
CA PHE A 536 -6.77 2.21 -16.49
C PHE A 536 -7.25 1.39 -15.27
N SER A 537 -8.29 1.86 -14.59
CA SER A 537 -8.79 1.24 -13.35
C SER A 537 -9.80 0.11 -13.60
N GLY A 538 -10.55 0.20 -14.70
CA GLY A 538 -11.62 -0.74 -15.06
C GLY A 538 -11.10 -2.06 -15.64
N ASN A 539 -9.92 -2.06 -16.27
CA ASN A 539 -9.34 -3.25 -16.89
C ASN A 539 -8.61 -4.18 -15.91
N TYR A 540 -9.23 -4.55 -14.79
CA TYR A 540 -8.59 -5.28 -13.68
C TYR A 540 -8.10 -6.70 -14.00
N LYS A 541 -8.61 -7.33 -15.06
CA LYS A 541 -8.16 -8.67 -15.51
C LYS A 541 -6.79 -8.60 -16.21
N THR A 542 -6.56 -7.55 -16.96
CA THR A 542 -5.35 -7.36 -17.77
C THR A 542 -4.33 -6.47 -17.05
N LEU A 543 -4.82 -5.39 -16.41
CA LEU A 543 -4.03 -4.45 -15.63
C LEU A 543 -4.14 -4.79 -14.15
N VAL A 544 -3.28 -5.69 -13.69
CA VAL A 544 -3.28 -6.18 -12.30
C VAL A 544 -2.71 -5.14 -11.35
N ARG A 545 -3.27 -5.10 -10.13
CA ARG A 545 -2.92 -4.12 -9.12
C ARG A 545 -1.58 -4.46 -8.45
N SER A 546 -0.65 -3.50 -8.44
CA SER A 546 0.58 -3.57 -7.65
C SER A 546 0.42 -2.87 -6.30
N SER A 547 -0.15 -1.68 -6.30
CA SER A 547 -0.44 -0.92 -5.08
C SER A 547 -1.65 -0.01 -5.30
N LEU A 548 -1.91 0.90 -4.35
CA LEU A 548 -2.98 1.89 -4.51
C LEU A 548 -2.67 2.79 -5.73
N ARG A 549 -3.59 2.87 -6.70
CA ARG A 549 -3.43 3.65 -7.95
C ARG A 549 -2.24 3.25 -8.82
N THR A 550 -1.70 2.05 -8.64
CA THR A 550 -0.57 1.55 -9.42
C THR A 550 -0.87 0.16 -9.96
N ARG A 551 -0.69 -0.03 -11.26
CA ARG A 551 -0.99 -1.28 -11.97
C ARG A 551 0.10 -1.62 -12.96
N PHE A 552 0.14 -2.87 -13.40
CA PHE A 552 1.00 -3.32 -14.49
C PHE A 552 0.23 -4.33 -15.35
N HIS A 553 0.68 -4.51 -16.57
CA HIS A 553 0.08 -5.48 -17.49
C HIS A 553 0.46 -6.91 -17.09
N ILE A 554 -0.50 -7.83 -17.06
CA ILE A 554 -0.28 -9.22 -16.62
C ILE A 554 0.77 -9.97 -17.46
N ASP A 555 0.84 -9.72 -18.77
CA ASP A 555 1.86 -10.30 -19.65
C ASP A 555 3.30 -9.92 -19.27
N ASN A 556 3.49 -8.85 -18.50
CA ASN A 556 4.82 -8.46 -18.02
C ASN A 556 5.25 -9.28 -16.79
N PHE A 557 4.35 -10.09 -16.22
CA PHE A 557 4.65 -11.03 -15.15
C PHE A 557 5.26 -12.31 -15.70
N GLN A 558 6.46 -12.65 -15.24
CA GLN A 558 7.18 -13.84 -15.69
C GLN A 558 6.89 -15.02 -14.76
N LEU A 559 6.19 -16.04 -15.28
CA LEU A 559 5.92 -17.29 -14.57
C LEU A 559 6.23 -18.48 -15.47
N GLU A 560 7.36 -19.15 -15.24
CA GLU A 560 7.72 -20.36 -15.97
C GLU A 560 6.85 -21.55 -15.55
N ASP A 561 6.59 -22.49 -16.47
CA ASP A 561 5.78 -23.68 -16.17
C ASP A 561 6.35 -24.52 -15.02
N ILE A 562 7.69 -24.60 -14.91
CA ILE A 562 8.34 -25.36 -13.84
C ILE A 562 8.06 -24.75 -12.46
N ASP A 563 8.15 -23.43 -12.36
CA ASP A 563 7.86 -22.68 -11.13
C ASP A 563 6.36 -22.73 -10.82
N LYS A 564 5.51 -22.61 -11.84
CA LYS A 564 4.06 -22.78 -11.73
C LYS A 564 3.69 -24.15 -11.16
N ILE A 565 4.32 -25.23 -11.65
CA ILE A 565 4.10 -26.59 -11.13
C ILE A 565 4.52 -26.68 -9.66
N ALA A 566 5.67 -26.11 -9.30
CA ALA A 566 6.18 -26.15 -7.92
C ALA A 566 5.24 -25.45 -6.92
N ILE A 567 4.74 -24.24 -7.25
CA ILE A 567 3.80 -23.52 -6.38
C ILE A 567 2.42 -24.20 -6.33
N VAL A 568 1.94 -24.76 -7.45
CA VAL A 568 0.65 -25.48 -7.50
C VAL A 568 0.72 -26.76 -6.65
N ASP A 569 1.82 -27.51 -6.73
CA ASP A 569 2.01 -28.72 -5.92
C ASP A 569 2.06 -28.40 -4.42
N PHE A 570 2.81 -27.34 -4.03
CA PHE A 570 2.83 -26.86 -2.65
C PHE A 570 1.43 -26.45 -2.16
N LEU A 571 0.74 -25.57 -2.90
CA LEU A 571 -0.59 -25.10 -2.54
C LEU A 571 -1.59 -26.25 -2.44
N SER A 572 -1.57 -27.20 -3.40
CA SER A 572 -2.49 -28.34 -3.38
C SER A 572 -2.29 -29.23 -2.15
N LYS A 573 -1.04 -29.46 -1.74
CA LYS A 573 -0.70 -30.26 -0.55
C LYS A 573 -1.10 -29.57 0.75
N GLU A 574 -0.75 -28.29 0.89
CA GLU A 574 -1.06 -27.52 2.10
C GLU A 574 -2.55 -27.22 2.22
N ILE A 575 -3.26 -26.90 1.13
CA ILE A 575 -4.71 -26.66 1.18
C ILE A 575 -5.46 -27.96 1.53
N ALA A 576 -4.98 -29.13 1.07
CA ALA A 576 -5.58 -30.40 1.44
C ALA A 576 -5.46 -30.70 2.95
N SER A 577 -4.40 -30.24 3.61
CA SER A 577 -4.21 -30.43 5.05
C SER A 577 -4.82 -29.30 5.88
N MET A 578 -4.67 -28.04 5.45
CA MET A 578 -4.94 -26.83 6.22
C MET A 578 -6.19 -26.03 5.76
N GLN A 579 -6.86 -26.44 4.67
CA GLN A 579 -7.99 -25.75 3.99
C GLN A 579 -7.63 -24.45 3.26
N TYR A 580 -6.65 -23.69 3.76
CA TYR A 580 -6.12 -22.52 3.08
C TYR A 580 -4.63 -22.35 3.37
N VAL A 581 -3.98 -21.46 2.60
CA VAL A 581 -2.61 -21.01 2.80
C VAL A 581 -2.61 -19.48 2.82
N ALA A 582 -1.88 -18.88 3.76
CA ALA A 582 -1.67 -17.43 3.74
C ALA A 582 -0.65 -17.06 2.65
N PHE A 583 -0.85 -15.94 1.97
CA PHE A 583 0.03 -15.51 0.90
C PHE A 583 1.45 -15.25 1.40
N SER A 584 1.63 -14.82 2.66
CA SER A 584 2.94 -14.71 3.29
C SER A 584 3.67 -16.06 3.34
N GLU A 585 2.97 -17.14 3.68
CA GLU A 585 3.54 -18.49 3.73
C GLU A 585 3.91 -18.98 2.34
N LEU A 586 3.04 -18.75 1.35
CA LEU A 586 3.38 -19.00 -0.05
C LEU A 586 4.60 -18.18 -0.48
N PHE A 587 4.66 -16.90 -0.12
CA PHE A 587 5.74 -16.01 -0.52
C PHE A 587 7.09 -16.44 0.06
N ASP A 588 7.14 -16.83 1.33
CA ASP A 588 8.34 -17.40 1.93
C ASP A 588 8.69 -18.76 1.33
N LYS A 589 7.70 -19.58 0.99
CA LYS A 589 7.94 -20.86 0.31
C LYS A 589 8.49 -20.68 -1.09
N MET A 590 8.01 -19.69 -1.85
CA MET A 590 8.49 -19.37 -3.21
C MET A 590 10.00 -19.10 -3.21
N ARG A 591 10.54 -18.43 -2.19
CA ARG A 591 11.99 -18.20 -2.05
C ARG A 591 12.82 -19.49 -2.01
N ILE A 592 12.19 -20.61 -1.63
CA ILE A 592 12.84 -21.91 -1.49
C ILE A 592 12.58 -22.79 -2.72
N VAL A 593 11.32 -22.87 -3.16
CA VAL A 593 10.89 -23.86 -4.18
C VAL A 593 10.80 -23.30 -5.60
N ALA A 594 10.68 -21.97 -5.75
CA ALA A 594 10.51 -21.29 -7.03
C ALA A 594 11.08 -19.86 -6.97
N PRO A 595 12.39 -19.69 -6.66
CA PRO A 595 12.99 -18.37 -6.43
C PRO A 595 12.93 -17.45 -7.66
N ARG A 596 12.92 -18.04 -8.86
CA ARG A 596 12.80 -17.34 -10.15
C ARG A 596 11.53 -16.49 -10.24
N ILE A 597 10.43 -16.90 -9.59
CA ILE A 597 9.20 -16.08 -9.54
C ILE A 597 9.50 -14.72 -8.91
N ILE A 598 10.38 -14.66 -7.91
CA ILE A 598 10.73 -13.41 -7.24
C ILE A 598 11.81 -12.66 -8.03
N GLU A 599 12.85 -13.38 -8.49
CA GLU A 599 13.98 -12.81 -9.22
C GLU A 599 13.56 -12.16 -10.55
N ASN A 600 12.72 -12.83 -11.32
CA ASN A 600 12.27 -12.36 -12.65
C ASN A 600 11.20 -11.26 -12.57
N ASN A 601 10.68 -10.98 -11.37
CA ASN A 601 9.59 -10.04 -11.13
C ASN A 601 9.94 -9.00 -10.05
N ILE A 602 11.24 -8.70 -9.87
CA ILE A 602 11.75 -7.79 -8.84
C ILE A 602 11.17 -6.37 -8.93
N GLN A 603 10.72 -5.96 -10.11
CA GLN A 603 10.04 -4.69 -10.39
C GLN A 603 8.62 -4.62 -9.83
N PHE A 604 8.04 -5.75 -9.40
CA PHE A 604 6.68 -5.81 -8.85
C PHE A 604 6.71 -5.99 -7.33
N THR A 605 5.79 -5.31 -6.67
CA THR A 605 5.64 -5.45 -5.21
C THR A 605 5.11 -6.83 -4.85
N GLN A 606 5.22 -7.23 -3.59
CA GLN A 606 4.60 -8.46 -3.07
C GLN A 606 3.08 -8.51 -3.34
N THR A 607 2.41 -7.35 -3.29
CA THR A 607 0.99 -7.25 -3.68
C THR A 607 0.78 -7.45 -5.17
N GLY A 608 1.67 -6.90 -6.01
CA GLY A 608 1.66 -7.15 -7.45
C GLY A 608 1.81 -8.62 -7.79
N ILE A 609 2.80 -9.29 -7.20
CA ILE A 609 3.04 -10.74 -7.35
C ILE A 609 1.79 -11.53 -6.93
N ARG A 610 1.21 -11.21 -5.77
CA ARG A 610 -0.04 -11.83 -5.30
C ARG A 610 -1.18 -11.70 -6.32
N THR A 611 -1.38 -10.48 -6.84
CA THR A 611 -2.51 -10.18 -7.72
C THR A 611 -2.33 -10.81 -9.10
N ALA A 612 -1.09 -10.89 -9.60
CA ALA A 612 -0.75 -11.64 -10.82
C ALA A 612 -1.00 -13.14 -10.64
N LEU A 613 -0.48 -13.75 -9.58
CA LEU A 613 -0.71 -15.17 -9.28
C LEU A 613 -2.20 -15.49 -9.08
N SER A 614 -2.94 -14.62 -8.40
CA SER A 614 -4.39 -14.73 -8.25
C SER A 614 -5.12 -14.77 -9.58
N SER A 615 -4.61 -14.08 -10.61
CA SER A 615 -5.20 -14.07 -11.95
C SER A 615 -4.78 -15.30 -12.75
N LEU A 616 -3.50 -15.68 -12.67
CA LEU A 616 -2.90 -16.78 -13.44
C LEU A 616 -3.23 -18.19 -12.92
N LEU A 617 -3.67 -18.29 -11.66
CA LEU A 617 -4.05 -19.54 -11.01
C LEU A 617 -5.54 -19.59 -10.62
N ALA A 618 -6.34 -18.68 -11.17
CA ALA A 618 -7.76 -18.54 -10.87
C ALA A 618 -8.58 -19.80 -11.23
N ASP A 619 -8.05 -20.68 -12.10
CA ASP A 619 -8.68 -21.95 -12.48
C ASP A 619 -8.53 -23.04 -11.41
N LYS A 620 -7.59 -22.91 -10.48
CA LYS A 620 -7.27 -23.93 -9.46
C LYS A 620 -7.46 -23.46 -8.03
N PHE A 621 -7.22 -22.18 -7.79
CA PHE A 621 -7.25 -21.61 -6.46
C PHE A 621 -8.11 -20.34 -6.41
N HIS A 622 -8.73 -20.14 -5.26
CA HIS A 622 -9.45 -18.93 -4.94
C HIS A 622 -8.60 -18.06 -4.01
N PHE A 623 -8.44 -16.78 -4.36
CA PHE A 623 -7.68 -15.81 -3.59
C PHE A 623 -8.64 -14.77 -3.01
N ILE A 624 -8.65 -14.60 -1.69
CA ILE A 624 -9.36 -13.51 -0.99
C ILE A 624 -8.37 -12.82 -0.07
N GLY A 625 -8.08 -11.54 -0.32
CA GLY A 625 -7.12 -10.79 0.46
C GLY A 625 -5.76 -11.52 0.51
N GLY A 626 -5.27 -11.85 1.71
CA GLY A 626 -4.07 -12.65 1.93
C GLY A 626 -4.28 -14.16 1.94
N PHE A 627 -5.47 -14.69 1.67
CA PHE A 627 -5.79 -16.12 1.81
C PHE A 627 -5.97 -16.82 0.47
N ILE A 628 -5.48 -18.05 0.38
CA ILE A 628 -5.51 -18.89 -0.82
C ILE A 628 -6.18 -20.22 -0.46
N SER A 629 -7.27 -20.56 -1.12
CA SER A 629 -7.99 -21.82 -0.91
C SER A 629 -8.26 -22.53 -2.23
N ASN A 630 -8.87 -23.70 -2.17
CA ASN A 630 -9.33 -24.40 -3.37
C ASN A 630 -10.34 -23.55 -4.14
N HIS A 631 -10.32 -23.58 -5.48
CA HIS A 631 -11.28 -22.86 -6.31
C HIS A 631 -12.74 -23.31 -6.09
N ASP A 632 -12.97 -24.61 -6.01
CA ASP A 632 -14.31 -25.19 -5.92
C ASP A 632 -14.86 -25.22 -4.50
N ASN A 633 -13.97 -25.08 -3.51
CA ASN A 633 -14.30 -24.97 -2.10
C ASN A 633 -13.59 -23.77 -1.48
N PRO A 634 -14.06 -22.53 -1.77
CA PRO A 634 -13.45 -21.33 -1.26
C PRO A 634 -13.63 -21.23 0.26
N VAL A 635 -12.58 -20.83 0.96
CA VAL A 635 -12.63 -20.65 2.41
C VAL A 635 -13.50 -19.44 2.75
N SER A 636 -14.41 -19.59 3.73
CA SER A 636 -15.21 -18.47 4.21
C SER A 636 -14.47 -17.70 5.31
N ALA A 637 -14.84 -16.44 5.53
CA ALA A 637 -14.29 -15.67 6.65
C ALA A 637 -14.55 -16.37 8.00
N GLN A 638 -15.70 -17.04 8.15
CA GLN A 638 -16.03 -17.81 9.35
C GLN A 638 -15.05 -18.96 9.57
N ASP A 639 -14.73 -19.73 8.53
CA ASP A 639 -13.78 -20.85 8.63
C ASP A 639 -12.40 -20.34 9.07
N VAL A 640 -11.93 -19.22 8.51
CA VAL A 640 -10.64 -18.63 8.87
C VAL A 640 -10.64 -18.11 10.33
N PHE A 641 -11.73 -17.51 10.81
CA PHE A 641 -11.86 -17.14 12.23
C PHE A 641 -11.79 -18.35 13.16
N ILE A 642 -12.48 -19.45 12.81
CA ILE A 642 -12.46 -20.69 13.59
C ILE A 642 -11.04 -21.28 13.66
N SER A 643 -10.31 -21.26 12.55
CA SER A 643 -8.98 -21.88 12.45
C SER A 643 -7.82 -20.92 12.74
N MET A 644 -8.05 -19.69 13.19
CA MET A 644 -7.01 -18.67 13.28
C MET A 644 -5.83 -19.04 14.20
N GLY A 645 -6.11 -19.73 15.32
CA GLY A 645 -5.09 -20.22 16.25
C GLY A 645 -4.47 -21.56 15.84
N ARG A 646 -4.81 -22.11 14.67
CA ARG A 646 -4.32 -23.42 14.25
C ARG A 646 -2.79 -23.42 14.11
N GLY A 647 -2.14 -24.34 14.81
CA GLY A 647 -0.68 -24.46 14.83
C GLY A 647 0.05 -23.34 15.57
N ARG A 648 -0.67 -22.48 16.29
CA ARG A 648 -0.12 -21.38 17.10
C ARG A 648 -0.54 -21.57 18.56
N GLU A 649 0.36 -21.27 19.48
CA GLU A 649 0.00 -21.19 20.90
C GLU A 649 -0.92 -20.00 21.16
N SER A 650 -0.58 -18.84 20.58
CA SER A 650 -1.34 -17.60 20.73
C SER A 650 -1.23 -16.68 19.51
N PHE A 651 -2.15 -15.71 19.42
CA PHE A 651 -2.16 -14.65 18.40
C PHE A 651 -2.83 -13.39 18.95
N ASN A 652 -2.68 -12.27 18.25
CA ASN A 652 -3.18 -10.97 18.71
C ASN A 652 -4.45 -10.52 17.96
N ILE A 653 -5.15 -9.53 18.50
CA ILE A 653 -6.34 -8.94 17.87
C ILE A 653 -6.01 -8.20 16.58
N GLU A 654 -4.78 -7.68 16.41
CA GLU A 654 -4.35 -7.04 15.17
C GLU A 654 -4.30 -8.03 14.00
N ASP A 655 -3.92 -9.29 14.25
CA ASP A 655 -3.94 -10.37 13.26
C ASP A 655 -5.38 -10.65 12.81
N VAL A 656 -6.30 -10.69 13.78
CA VAL A 656 -7.76 -10.84 13.56
C VAL A 656 -8.29 -9.69 12.69
N GLU A 657 -7.85 -8.46 12.96
CA GLU A 657 -8.24 -7.29 12.18
C GLU A 657 -7.72 -7.34 10.75
N VAL A 658 -6.48 -7.79 10.54
CA VAL A 658 -5.93 -7.97 9.19
C VAL A 658 -6.80 -8.96 8.42
N MET A 659 -7.15 -10.09 9.03
CA MET A 659 -8.03 -11.08 8.41
C MET A 659 -9.43 -10.51 8.11
N ALA A 660 -10.06 -9.84 9.07
CA ALA A 660 -11.39 -9.26 8.90
C ALA A 660 -11.42 -8.24 7.74
N ASN A 661 -10.36 -7.42 7.60
CA ASN A 661 -10.20 -6.48 6.50
C ASN A 661 -10.01 -7.17 5.14
N ASP A 662 -9.25 -8.26 5.10
CA ASP A 662 -9.02 -9.04 3.87
C ASP A 662 -10.32 -9.64 3.30
N PHE A 663 -11.24 -10.05 4.17
CA PHE A 663 -12.59 -10.51 3.79
C PHE A 663 -13.63 -9.39 3.71
N ASN A 664 -13.29 -8.17 4.13
CA ASN A 664 -14.21 -7.04 4.25
C ASN A 664 -15.46 -7.36 5.11
N VAL A 665 -15.25 -8.01 6.25
CA VAL A 665 -16.28 -8.38 7.23
C VAL A 665 -15.94 -7.84 8.62
N PRO A 666 -16.92 -7.65 9.52
CA PRO A 666 -16.62 -7.41 10.93
C PRO A 666 -15.98 -8.65 11.58
N ILE A 667 -15.24 -8.44 12.67
CA ILE A 667 -14.67 -9.53 13.47
C ILE A 667 -15.80 -10.40 14.02
N ASN A 668 -15.71 -11.70 13.79
CA ASN A 668 -16.61 -12.70 14.38
C ASN A 668 -15.94 -13.34 15.61
N PHE A 669 -16.22 -12.80 16.79
CA PHE A 669 -15.65 -13.29 18.05
C PHE A 669 -16.22 -14.65 18.45
N GLU A 670 -17.48 -14.93 18.11
CA GLU A 670 -18.12 -16.22 18.36
C GLU A 670 -17.40 -17.34 17.61
N ALA A 671 -17.04 -17.12 16.34
CA ALA A 671 -16.24 -18.05 15.54
C ALA A 671 -14.83 -18.22 16.12
N LEU A 672 -14.18 -17.14 16.57
CA LEU A 672 -12.88 -17.21 17.24
C LEU A 672 -12.96 -18.06 18.52
N ALA A 673 -14.05 -17.94 19.28
CA ALA A 673 -14.26 -18.67 20.52
C ALA A 673 -14.46 -20.18 20.34
N GLU A 674 -14.63 -20.69 19.11
CA GLU A 674 -14.75 -22.13 18.86
C GLU A 674 -13.48 -22.88 19.25
N ASN A 675 -12.32 -22.41 18.79
CA ASN A 675 -11.01 -23.05 19.03
C ASN A 675 -10.02 -22.19 19.83
N ASN A 676 -10.40 -20.98 20.22
CA ASN A 676 -9.51 -20.06 20.90
C ASN A 676 -10.16 -19.49 22.17
N VAL A 677 -9.34 -19.09 23.12
CA VAL A 677 -9.72 -18.44 24.37
C VAL A 677 -9.10 -17.05 24.37
N ARG A 678 -9.93 -16.01 24.56
CA ARG A 678 -9.44 -14.64 24.65
C ARG A 678 -9.00 -14.36 26.09
N ILE A 679 -7.70 -14.18 26.30
CA ILE A 679 -7.14 -14.01 27.65
C ILE A 679 -6.98 -12.53 28.05
N SER A 680 -7.01 -11.61 27.08
CA SER A 680 -6.91 -10.16 27.30
C SER A 680 -7.61 -9.37 26.19
N GLU A 681 -7.57 -8.04 26.25
CA GLU A 681 -8.10 -7.19 25.17
C GLU A 681 -7.42 -7.48 23.83
N THR A 682 -6.15 -7.90 23.83
CA THR A 682 -5.36 -8.05 22.61
C THR A 682 -4.93 -9.47 22.32
N ILE A 683 -5.02 -10.43 23.25
CA ILE A 683 -4.40 -11.76 23.08
C ILE A 683 -5.46 -12.87 23.12
N PHE A 684 -5.32 -13.81 22.18
CA PHE A 684 -6.02 -15.08 22.12
C PHE A 684 -5.01 -16.24 22.24
N VAL A 685 -5.44 -17.32 22.89
CA VAL A 685 -4.68 -18.56 23.08
C VAL A 685 -5.48 -19.71 22.52
N SER A 686 -4.84 -20.66 21.84
CA SER A 686 -5.52 -21.87 21.37
C SER A 686 -6.07 -22.68 22.56
N LYS A 687 -7.25 -23.27 22.42
CA LYS A 687 -7.85 -24.14 23.46
C LYS A 687 -6.96 -25.34 23.81
N ASP A 688 -6.06 -25.73 22.93
CA ASP A 688 -5.09 -26.81 23.18
C ASP A 688 -4.00 -26.42 24.19
N HIS A 689 -3.79 -25.12 24.42
CA HIS A 689 -2.73 -24.58 25.26
C HIS A 689 -3.23 -24.00 26.60
N ILE A 690 -4.52 -24.15 26.91
CA ILE A 690 -5.10 -23.68 28.17
C ILE A 690 -6.08 -24.71 28.74
N ALA A 691 -5.94 -24.99 30.03
CA ALA A 691 -6.79 -25.94 30.74
C ALA A 691 -7.41 -25.29 31.98
N PHE A 692 -8.67 -25.63 32.26
CA PHE A 692 -9.41 -25.11 33.41
C PHE A 692 -9.88 -26.25 34.31
N ASP A 693 -9.65 -26.09 35.62
CA ASP A 693 -10.42 -26.83 36.62
C ASP A 693 -11.83 -26.24 36.68
N THR A 694 -12.74 -26.82 35.91
CA THR A 694 -14.07 -26.26 35.71
C THR A 694 -14.87 -26.20 37.01
N GLU A 695 -14.68 -27.16 37.91
CA GLU A 695 -15.41 -27.21 39.18
C GLU A 695 -14.94 -26.13 40.15
N LEU A 696 -13.62 -25.93 40.25
CA LEU A 696 -13.06 -24.88 41.10
C LEU A 696 -13.36 -23.48 40.57
N VAL A 697 -13.28 -23.26 39.25
CA VAL A 697 -13.62 -21.96 38.66
C VAL A 697 -15.11 -21.65 38.85
N ASP A 698 -16.02 -22.58 38.57
CA ASP A 698 -17.45 -22.38 38.79
C ASP A 698 -17.75 -22.12 40.29
N THR A 699 -17.05 -22.79 41.20
CA THR A 699 -17.17 -22.52 42.64
C THR A 699 -16.70 -21.11 43.00
N ALA A 700 -15.61 -20.62 42.41
CA ALA A 700 -15.14 -19.26 42.59
C ALA A 700 -16.17 -18.24 42.07
N ILE A 701 -16.74 -18.44 40.88
CA ILE A 701 -17.79 -17.58 40.30
C ILE A 701 -19.04 -17.57 41.20
N ALA A 702 -19.40 -18.72 41.79
CA ALA A 702 -20.56 -18.84 42.67
C ALA A 702 -20.45 -17.98 43.95
N THR A 703 -19.24 -17.59 44.37
CA THR A 703 -19.07 -16.66 45.51
C THR A 703 -19.53 -15.23 45.20
N PHE A 704 -19.54 -14.84 43.92
CA PHE A 704 -20.03 -13.54 43.45
C PHE A 704 -21.51 -13.62 43.03
N CYS A 705 -21.87 -14.68 42.31
CA CYS A 705 -23.24 -14.90 41.85
C CYS A 705 -24.07 -15.60 42.94
N ILE A 706 -24.37 -14.91 44.05
CA ILE A 706 -25.12 -15.49 45.18
C ILE A 706 -26.56 -15.82 44.76
N ASP A 707 -27.20 -14.87 44.08
CA ASP A 707 -28.56 -15.00 43.58
C ASP A 707 -28.58 -15.71 42.21
N GLU A 708 -29.55 -15.36 41.35
CA GLU A 708 -29.75 -16.02 40.06
C GLU A 708 -28.79 -15.56 38.95
N PHE A 709 -28.36 -14.30 39.00
CA PHE A 709 -27.44 -13.72 38.04
C PHE A 709 -26.63 -12.59 38.68
N VAL A 710 -25.53 -12.22 38.03
CA VAL A 710 -24.70 -11.08 38.41
C VAL A 710 -24.12 -10.43 37.15
N GLY A 711 -23.89 -9.11 37.15
CA GLY A 711 -23.17 -8.44 36.07
C GLY A 711 -21.73 -8.96 35.97
N ILE A 712 -21.23 -9.19 34.76
CA ILE A 712 -19.87 -9.76 34.58
C ILE A 712 -18.77 -8.89 35.20
N THR A 713 -18.96 -7.57 35.23
CA THR A 713 -18.02 -6.62 35.83
C THR A 713 -18.04 -6.63 37.36
N GLU A 714 -19.05 -7.23 37.99
CA GLU A 714 -19.10 -7.36 39.45
C GLU A 714 -18.12 -8.44 39.96
N VAL A 715 -17.69 -9.36 39.08
CA VAL A 715 -16.54 -10.23 39.34
C VAL A 715 -15.26 -9.42 39.15
N ASN A 716 -14.97 -8.58 40.15
CA ASN A 716 -13.91 -7.58 40.10
C ASN A 716 -12.59 -8.03 40.76
N THR A 717 -12.57 -9.21 41.40
CA THR A 717 -11.36 -9.79 41.97
C THR A 717 -11.24 -11.27 41.62
N PHE A 718 -10.02 -11.72 41.35
CA PHE A 718 -9.73 -13.09 40.90
C PHE A 718 -8.91 -13.90 41.90
N ALA A 719 -8.78 -13.43 43.15
CA ALA A 719 -7.96 -14.07 44.17
C ALA A 719 -8.40 -15.52 44.51
N ALA A 720 -9.68 -15.82 44.34
CA ALA A 720 -10.25 -17.15 44.59
C ALA A 720 -10.21 -18.08 43.36
N PHE A 721 -9.79 -17.58 42.19
CA PHE A 721 -9.79 -18.36 40.96
C PHE A 721 -8.53 -19.23 40.87
N PRO A 722 -8.65 -20.51 40.45
CA PRO A 722 -7.52 -21.41 40.32
C PRO A 722 -6.58 -20.98 39.18
N GLU A 723 -5.31 -21.41 39.26
CA GLU A 723 -4.33 -21.16 38.21
C GLU A 723 -4.67 -21.94 36.94
N CYS A 724 -4.61 -21.28 35.79
CA CYS A 724 -4.83 -21.88 34.46
C CYS A 724 -3.70 -21.53 33.48
N GLY A 725 -2.51 -21.19 34.00
CA GLY A 725 -1.35 -20.75 33.21
C GLY A 725 -1.37 -19.27 32.79
N TYR A 726 -2.50 -18.59 32.92
CA TYR A 726 -2.66 -17.18 32.58
C TYR A 726 -3.33 -16.40 33.71
N ARG A 727 -3.03 -15.10 33.79
CA ARG A 727 -3.70 -14.20 34.74
C ARG A 727 -5.18 -14.08 34.36
N TRP A 728 -6.06 -14.27 35.33
CA TRP A 728 -7.49 -13.99 35.16
C TRP A 728 -7.73 -12.52 34.85
N THR A 729 -8.49 -12.31 33.77
CA THR A 729 -8.97 -11.00 33.31
C THR A 729 -10.47 -11.11 33.03
N PRO A 730 -11.19 -9.97 32.91
CA PRO A 730 -12.58 -10.00 32.46
C PRO A 730 -12.77 -10.73 31.12
N TYR A 731 -11.81 -10.64 30.20
CA TYR A 731 -11.87 -11.32 28.90
C TYR A 731 -11.71 -12.84 29.03
N LEU A 732 -10.82 -13.27 29.92
CA LEU A 732 -10.65 -14.69 30.22
C LEU A 732 -11.89 -15.26 30.91
N LEU A 733 -12.47 -14.50 31.83
CA LEU A 733 -13.73 -14.85 32.48
C LEU A 733 -14.87 -14.97 31.46
N GLU A 734 -15.02 -13.99 30.57
CA GLU A 734 -16.03 -14.01 29.50
C GLU A 734 -15.88 -15.26 28.61
N SER A 735 -14.65 -15.54 28.18
CA SER A 735 -14.33 -16.73 27.35
C SER A 735 -14.60 -18.04 28.09
N TYR A 736 -14.24 -18.10 29.37
CA TYR A 736 -14.46 -19.28 30.21
C TYR A 736 -15.96 -19.57 30.36
N ILE A 737 -16.76 -18.56 30.72
CA ILE A 737 -18.20 -18.74 30.93
C ILE A 737 -18.90 -19.11 29.62
N TYR A 738 -18.46 -18.52 28.51
CA TYR A 738 -19.03 -18.81 27.19
C TYR A 738 -18.76 -20.26 26.72
N SER A 739 -17.56 -20.80 26.97
CA SER A 739 -17.12 -22.08 26.37
C SER A 739 -16.99 -23.26 27.33
N TYR A 740 -16.89 -23.05 28.64
CA TYR A 740 -16.44 -24.09 29.58
C TYR A 740 -17.33 -24.26 30.81
N SER A 741 -17.94 -23.20 31.34
CA SER A 741 -18.72 -23.27 32.58
C SER A 741 -19.85 -24.30 32.49
N ARG A 742 -20.04 -25.07 33.56
CA ARG A 742 -21.14 -26.04 33.68
C ARG A 742 -22.27 -25.50 34.55
N MET A 743 -21.97 -24.56 35.44
CA MET A 743 -22.94 -23.95 36.35
C MET A 743 -23.56 -22.67 35.82
N PHE A 744 -22.87 -21.94 34.95
CA PHE A 744 -23.29 -20.63 34.47
C PHE A 744 -23.37 -20.56 32.95
N THR A 745 -24.18 -19.64 32.45
CA THR A 745 -24.27 -19.26 31.04
C THR A 745 -24.03 -17.76 30.93
N LEU A 746 -23.24 -17.35 29.94
CA LEU A 746 -23.07 -15.94 29.59
C LEU A 746 -24.29 -15.46 28.81
N LYS A 747 -24.93 -14.39 29.30
CA LYS A 747 -25.98 -13.67 28.57
C LYS A 747 -25.45 -12.28 28.24
N HIS A 748 -25.24 -12.03 26.96
CA HIS A 748 -24.78 -10.75 26.45
C HIS A 748 -25.38 -10.48 25.07
N LYS A 749 -25.16 -9.27 24.56
CA LYS A 749 -25.61 -8.90 23.21
C LYS A 749 -24.67 -9.44 22.13
N ALA A 750 -23.37 -9.30 22.36
CA ALA A 750 -22.27 -9.74 21.50
C ALA A 750 -20.97 -9.56 22.30
N PHE A 751 -19.91 -10.22 21.86
CA PHE A 751 -18.56 -9.87 22.31
C PHE A 751 -18.17 -8.46 21.84
N ASN A 752 -17.45 -7.72 22.68
CA ASN A 752 -16.91 -6.41 22.30
C ASN A 752 -15.39 -6.44 22.18
N LYS A 753 -14.86 -5.53 21.37
CA LYS A 753 -13.41 -5.43 21.17
C LYS A 753 -12.70 -4.86 22.40
N THR A 754 -13.20 -3.78 23.01
CA THR A 754 -12.45 -3.01 24.02
C THR A 754 -13.04 -3.12 25.42
N SER A 755 -14.09 -3.94 25.60
CA SER A 755 -14.78 -4.09 26.86
C SER A 755 -15.41 -5.48 26.98
N VAL A 756 -15.79 -5.84 28.20
CA VAL A 756 -16.51 -7.07 28.50
C VAL A 756 -17.83 -6.67 29.14
N THR A 757 -18.94 -7.16 28.57
CA THR A 757 -20.28 -6.81 29.04
C THR A 757 -21.19 -8.01 28.96
N GLY A 758 -22.09 -8.14 29.93
CA GLY A 758 -22.98 -9.29 30.01
C GLY A 758 -23.39 -9.57 31.44
N ALA A 759 -24.27 -10.55 31.58
CA ALA A 759 -24.64 -11.14 32.84
C ALA A 759 -24.18 -12.61 32.89
N ILE A 760 -23.66 -13.00 34.05
CA ILE A 760 -23.37 -14.38 34.40
C ILE A 760 -24.63 -14.92 35.06
N VAL A 761 -25.26 -15.91 34.42
CA VAL A 761 -26.56 -16.42 34.86
C VAL A 761 -26.43 -17.88 35.26
N ARG A 762 -26.96 -18.25 36.43
CA ARG A 762 -27.01 -19.67 36.83
C ARG A 762 -27.85 -20.45 35.84
N ASN A 763 -27.38 -21.64 35.45
CA ASN A 763 -28.12 -22.50 34.51
C ASN A 763 -29.50 -22.91 35.06
N THR A 764 -29.63 -22.96 36.39
CA THR A 764 -30.88 -23.20 37.13
C THR A 764 -31.82 -21.99 37.19
N SER A 765 -31.38 -20.79 36.80
CA SER A 765 -32.23 -19.60 36.86
C SER A 765 -33.39 -19.68 35.86
N HIS A 766 -34.51 -19.08 36.26
CA HIS A 766 -35.67 -18.90 35.39
C HIS A 766 -35.48 -17.78 34.35
N PHE A 767 -34.53 -16.88 34.53
CA PHE A 767 -34.23 -15.81 33.58
C PHE A 767 -33.47 -16.35 32.36
N LYS A 768 -34.15 -16.43 31.21
CA LYS A 768 -33.54 -16.90 29.94
C LYS A 768 -33.27 -15.77 28.94
N ASP A 769 -34.10 -14.72 28.96
CA ASP A 769 -34.00 -13.55 28.08
C ASP A 769 -33.13 -12.45 28.68
N TYR A 770 -32.30 -11.82 27.86
CA TYR A 770 -31.36 -10.81 28.33
C TYR A 770 -32.05 -9.49 28.74
N LEU A 771 -33.19 -9.16 28.11
CA LEU A 771 -33.97 -7.99 28.51
C LEU A 771 -34.60 -8.19 29.89
N ASP A 772 -35.06 -9.40 30.21
CA ASP A 772 -35.61 -9.73 31.52
C ASP A 772 -34.55 -9.65 32.63
N ILE A 773 -33.33 -10.11 32.35
CA ILE A 773 -32.20 -9.98 33.28
C ILE A 773 -31.90 -8.51 33.58
N MET A 774 -31.79 -7.67 32.54
CA MET A 774 -31.57 -6.23 32.73
C MET A 774 -32.74 -5.56 33.46
N ALA A 775 -33.98 -6.00 33.22
CA ALA A 775 -35.17 -5.49 33.89
C ALA A 775 -35.17 -5.85 35.39
N ALA A 776 -34.83 -7.09 35.72
CA ALA A 776 -34.69 -7.54 37.10
C ALA A 776 -33.57 -6.78 37.84
N ALA A 777 -32.43 -6.56 37.17
CA ALA A 777 -31.33 -5.76 37.71
C ALA A 777 -31.79 -4.33 38.04
N LEU A 778 -32.54 -3.68 37.13
CA LEU A 778 -33.09 -2.34 37.35
C LEU A 778 -34.14 -2.29 38.46
N ALA A 779 -35.01 -3.29 38.56
CA ALA A 779 -36.03 -3.36 39.60
C ALA A 779 -35.40 -3.40 41.00
N ASN A 780 -34.30 -4.13 41.14
CA ASN A 780 -33.57 -4.30 42.40
C ASN A 780 -32.57 -3.16 42.71
N ALA A 781 -32.25 -2.29 41.74
CA ALA A 781 -31.24 -1.25 41.87
C ALA A 781 -31.61 -0.09 42.82
N GLY A 782 -32.87 0.04 43.22
CA GLY A 782 -33.33 1.15 44.06
C GLY A 782 -33.29 2.54 43.40
N ILE A 783 -33.07 2.60 42.07
CA ILE A 783 -32.99 3.86 41.31
C ILE A 783 -34.36 4.34 40.80
N THR A 784 -34.42 5.56 40.30
CA THR A 784 -35.57 6.06 39.52
C THR A 784 -35.55 5.41 38.13
N LEU A 785 -36.64 4.76 37.74
CA LEU A 785 -36.76 4.06 36.45
C LEU A 785 -37.08 5.03 35.31
N ASN A 786 -36.12 5.91 34.99
CA ASN A 786 -36.16 6.76 33.81
C ASN A 786 -35.00 6.40 32.87
N LYS A 787 -35.10 6.77 31.59
CA LYS A 787 -34.10 6.43 30.56
C LYS A 787 -32.66 6.74 30.98
N GLN A 788 -32.42 7.92 31.52
CA GLN A 788 -31.07 8.38 31.84
C GLN A 788 -30.47 7.57 32.99
N SER A 789 -31.19 7.47 34.11
CA SER A 789 -30.75 6.72 35.29
C SER A 789 -30.60 5.23 35.01
N SER A 790 -31.52 4.63 34.25
CA SER A 790 -31.46 3.21 33.87
C SER A 790 -30.29 2.91 32.94
N LEU A 791 -30.03 3.74 31.92
CA LEU A 791 -28.86 3.55 31.05
C LEU A 791 -27.54 3.74 31.78
N GLU A 792 -27.49 4.70 32.71
CA GLU A 792 -26.31 4.91 33.56
C GLU A 792 -26.04 3.67 34.42
N PHE A 793 -27.06 3.15 35.11
CA PHE A 793 -26.93 1.97 35.95
C PHE A 793 -26.50 0.73 35.16
N LEU A 794 -27.15 0.45 34.02
CA LEU A 794 -26.83 -0.72 33.21
C LEU A 794 -25.41 -0.66 32.65
N ALA A 795 -24.92 0.54 32.29
CA ALA A 795 -23.55 0.72 31.84
C ALA A 795 -22.54 0.57 32.99
N GLN A 796 -22.81 1.16 34.16
CA GLN A 796 -21.92 1.09 35.32
C GLN A 796 -21.75 -0.34 35.86
N ASN A 797 -22.79 -1.17 35.76
CA ASN A 797 -22.77 -2.57 36.20
C ASN A 797 -22.49 -3.56 35.06
N GLY A 798 -22.01 -3.07 33.89
CA GLY A 798 -21.49 -3.93 32.83
C GLY A 798 -22.52 -4.72 32.03
N TYR A 799 -23.81 -4.39 32.11
CA TYR A 799 -24.85 -5.01 31.27
C TYR A 799 -24.83 -4.47 29.83
N ILE A 800 -24.39 -3.24 29.62
CA ILE A 800 -24.27 -2.62 28.29
C ILE A 800 -22.95 -1.85 28.18
N GLU A 801 -22.35 -1.83 26.98
CA GLU A 801 -21.08 -1.11 26.75
C GLU A 801 -21.26 0.41 26.79
N ARG A 802 -22.31 0.90 26.13
CA ARG A 802 -22.58 2.33 25.96
C ARG A 802 -23.88 2.67 26.65
N ARG A 803 -24.02 3.91 27.11
CA ARG A 803 -25.27 4.48 27.65
C ARG A 803 -26.33 4.70 26.55
N ARG A 804 -26.57 3.65 25.76
CA ARG A 804 -27.51 3.60 24.64
C ARG A 804 -27.99 2.16 24.47
N LEU A 805 -29.30 1.96 24.61
CA LEU A 805 -29.96 0.71 24.34
C LEU A 805 -31.28 1.01 23.63
N ASN A 806 -31.45 0.51 22.40
CA ASN A 806 -32.66 0.79 21.61
C ASN A 806 -33.94 0.23 22.25
N THR A 807 -33.81 -0.83 23.05
CA THR A 807 -34.90 -1.50 23.77
C THR A 807 -35.07 -1.01 25.21
N ILE A 808 -34.44 0.11 25.61
CA ILE A 808 -34.48 0.58 27.00
C ILE A 808 -35.90 0.82 27.52
N ASP A 809 -36.80 1.32 26.67
CA ASP A 809 -38.21 1.53 27.03
C ASP A 809 -38.93 0.22 27.40
N ASP A 810 -38.55 -0.88 26.74
CA ASP A 810 -39.09 -2.21 27.05
C ASP A 810 -38.53 -2.74 28.36
N VAL A 811 -37.21 -2.60 28.58
CA VAL A 811 -36.55 -3.01 29.83
C VAL A 811 -37.11 -2.25 31.02
N ILE A 812 -37.34 -0.93 30.91
CA ILE A 812 -37.92 -0.11 31.97
C ILE A 812 -39.35 -0.57 32.29
N ARG A 813 -40.20 -0.79 31.30
CA ARG A 813 -41.58 -1.25 31.50
C ARG A 813 -41.64 -2.60 32.21
N ARG A 814 -40.75 -3.53 31.85
CA ARG A 814 -40.61 -4.84 32.53
C ARG A 814 -40.14 -4.67 33.97
N ALA A 815 -39.17 -3.78 34.21
CA ALA A 815 -38.66 -3.47 35.55
C ALA A 815 -39.74 -2.87 36.47
N GLU A 816 -40.57 -1.95 35.95
CA GLU A 816 -41.71 -1.38 36.68
C GLU A 816 -42.72 -2.46 37.08
N THR A 817 -42.97 -3.42 36.19
CA THR A 817 -43.87 -4.56 36.47
C THR A 817 -43.31 -5.46 37.58
N LEU A 818 -42.00 -5.72 37.56
CA LEU A 818 -41.30 -6.50 38.58
C LEU A 818 -41.25 -5.78 39.94
N LYS A 819 -41.21 -4.45 39.97
CA LYS A 819 -41.16 -3.66 41.22
C LYS A 819 -42.54 -3.55 41.91
N ASN A 820 -43.61 -3.72 41.14
CA ASN A 820 -45.00 -3.63 41.61
C ASN A 820 -45.59 -5.00 42.01
N ASN A 821 -44.88 -6.09 41.73
CA ASN A 821 -45.19 -7.45 42.16
C ASN A 821 -44.26 -7.85 43.31
#